data_AF-A0A024GU68-F1
#
_entry.id   AF-A0A024GU68-F1
#
_cell.length_a   1.000
_cell.length_b   1.000
_cell.length_c   1.000
_cell.angle_alpha   90.00
_cell.angle_beta   90.00
_cell.angle_gamma   90.00
#
_symmetry.space_group_name_H-M   'P 1'
#
loop_
_entity.id
_entity.type
_entity.pdbx_description
1 polymer ?
#
loop_
_entity_poly.entity_id
_entity_poly.type
_entity_poly.pdbx_seq_one_letter_code
_entity_poly.pdbx_strand_id
1 'polypeptide(L)'
;MSDVNSQRHAKTTENFGPVRARERSKQAPNAGSAERDSNKISRTNANKRTLYFRPLQSQYYQIIGWITTLQQQFGNRFLLQVFSVYFTQGIRSTLCSLGTSYFLNETLTLLPSQSEALRGTASIPWIIKPLYGILSDSVPICGTRRKSYLIAGSVITALAYVLLAIPNLITSYESALMALVIASFGVAFCDVVIDGRVVEVSRNDRENAAINLQTLSWISLSIGSVFGSIISGQALTILGPRGVFFLSALGPICTIAISSTIHEESVKTKSTGFFATVRTQFSQLIGIFITPVCWRPVLWLFLSNALAPSVGEAMFSFKTKELHFTKSFLGFVSTVGSLTLLGTTAAYSIHFRNISFRKIFFVVQIVSAAVSFSEFVLVARWNIRFGISDQFFIFGDEIVSDVVARLKHMPSLVLCAKICPPGIEGTMFALLMSIYNFSWSVASYGGSWLCQYLSVSSHNFVGLPKALLVRSIAKLIPVLLLWMIPVSINVQSTKESVEMDKVSELEAGNSNVPKDSSHDRRFQTIAYMRMTRIWMRSSALLSLIITQWSLQIDAQCAEPRVRRSWDLYNFNEKNLYLSAIRLAMQRGFHQKFTELHTEYFSELEAHRSGVFIYWHRVFLLGYENMLRSLGEPYKCLTLPFWDHLAATAKRSAGQCTYMEQCASILTDFGGSSTGYTTSPYNTMKVYNVSITPARNERCVTQGVLQSFCGNQTFCSRCVLRGPIRSSFYPAEAYFTSVYKQVFTYSDQLAFTVAVERGVHNTIHSYLGGIMAWLQSPIDPIFYVHHTFTDMLQSIHLKCFVGDEWLTLEQKQTNPSLWTNSSRRNGGTFFASDSMTMRLRNYSGHWESVRNPNNMLYDFFKDLPETYAQMVDAMDLGAYSYVYELPGTLASMYDKCKDSIVMPSNVLLEREIVPDTRRPNNVRIRRRHCHEAMRPPTPEDDTVLNVNIALFETARIVGYTNVAARQQMEMIMCVHKDECLGGVDDYSDEFRDHFNVTGHSPCYTLLQHIRNGRKVIGIPFWRDIVAKFIPCPSVKEVREAPKSTQPPKSDAKPYENRNAANEWLLKRRNGLFSVYRA
;
A
#
# COMPACT_ATOMS: atom_id res chain seq x y z
N MET A 1 37.20 11.44 64.44
CA MET A 1 38.46 11.41 63.68
C MET A 1 38.30 12.43 62.55
N SER A 2 38.92 13.61 62.55
CA SER A 2 40.36 13.96 62.71
C SER A 2 41.16 13.72 61.41
N ASP A 3 41.99 14.65 60.91
CA ASP A 3 42.43 15.92 61.53
C ASP A 3 42.98 16.98 60.54
N VAL A 4 43.31 18.19 61.06
CA VAL A 4 43.99 19.35 60.41
C VAL A 4 43.14 20.10 59.34
N ASN A 5 43.03 21.44 59.25
CA ASN A 5 43.43 22.64 60.05
C ASN A 5 42.36 23.77 59.77
N SER A 6 42.15 24.89 60.48
CA SER A 6 42.98 25.95 61.12
C SER A 6 43.66 26.93 60.13
N GLN A 7 43.52 28.28 60.16
CA GLN A 7 42.90 29.30 61.07
C GLN A 7 42.77 30.66 60.26
N ARG A 8 42.27 31.85 60.68
CA ARG A 8 41.83 32.46 61.97
C ARG A 8 40.93 33.73 61.79
N HIS A 9 40.17 34.09 62.85
CA HIS A 9 39.71 35.41 63.36
C HIS A 9 39.40 36.69 62.50
N ALA A 10 38.12 37.13 62.61
CA ALA A 10 37.62 38.36 63.31
C ALA A 10 37.40 39.76 62.63
N LYS A 11 36.33 40.43 63.10
CA LYS A 11 35.98 41.89 63.14
C LYS A 11 35.93 42.67 61.80
N THR A 12 34.84 43.34 61.38
CA THR A 12 34.04 44.50 61.91
C THR A 12 34.72 45.88 61.86
N THR A 13 33.91 46.87 61.43
CA THR A 13 33.94 48.34 61.69
C THR A 13 35.04 49.26 61.07
N GLU A 14 34.53 50.15 60.20
CA GLU A 14 34.75 51.63 60.15
C GLU A 14 36.13 52.27 59.86
N ASN A 15 36.11 53.32 59.01
CA ASN A 15 36.57 54.67 59.40
C ASN A 15 36.08 55.80 58.46
N PHE A 16 36.20 57.06 58.88
CA PHE A 16 35.50 58.25 58.32
C PHE A 16 36.41 59.29 57.61
N GLY A 17 36.14 59.58 56.32
CA GLY A 17 36.43 60.86 55.62
C GLY A 17 37.89 61.38 55.56
N PRO A 18 38.11 62.71 55.38
CA PRO A 18 37.23 63.71 54.73
C PRO A 18 37.99 64.78 53.85
N VAL A 19 37.28 65.84 53.39
CA VAL A 19 37.77 67.23 53.08
C VAL A 19 38.21 67.66 51.64
N ARG A 20 37.41 68.58 51.03
CA ARG A 20 37.69 69.67 50.03
C ARG A 20 38.20 69.34 48.58
N ALA A 21 38.13 70.26 47.59
CA ALA A 21 37.14 71.30 47.20
C ALA A 21 37.55 72.10 45.93
N ARG A 22 36.56 72.65 45.18
CA ARG A 22 36.63 73.80 44.22
C ARG A 22 37.46 73.61 42.92
N GLU A 23 37.23 74.29 41.79
CA GLU A 23 36.22 75.30 41.32
C GLU A 23 36.04 75.17 39.76
N ARG A 24 35.35 76.00 38.92
CA ARG A 24 34.85 77.39 39.03
C ARG A 24 33.45 77.69 38.41
N SER A 25 33.31 77.82 37.07
CA SER A 25 32.18 78.55 36.40
C SER A 25 32.01 78.13 34.92
N LYS A 26 30.97 78.50 34.13
CA LYS A 26 29.93 79.57 34.20
C LYS A 26 28.55 78.97 33.82
N GLN A 27 27.42 79.27 34.47
CA GLN A 27 26.62 80.51 34.51
C GLN A 27 25.96 80.94 33.18
N ALA A 28 24.64 81.24 33.25
CA ALA A 28 23.72 81.60 32.16
C ALA A 28 23.75 83.13 31.84
N PRO A 29 22.87 83.76 31.00
CA PRO A 29 21.41 83.84 31.23
C PRO A 29 20.46 84.07 30.01
N ASN A 30 19.14 84.13 30.31
CA ASN A 30 18.06 85.01 29.82
C ASN A 30 17.86 85.40 28.33
N ALA A 31 16.65 85.03 27.84
CA ALA A 31 15.51 85.90 27.44
C ALA A 31 15.63 87.06 26.42
N GLY A 32 14.64 87.11 25.53
CA GLY A 32 14.28 88.19 24.59
C GLY A 32 13.41 87.60 23.46
N SER A 33 12.09 87.78 23.44
CA SER A 33 11.34 88.94 22.89
C SER A 33 11.37 89.04 21.35
N ALA A 34 10.27 89.28 20.61
CA ALA A 34 8.83 89.33 20.90
C ALA A 34 8.07 89.40 19.54
N GLU A 35 6.76 89.74 19.56
CA GLU A 35 5.86 89.96 18.41
C GLU A 35 5.31 88.69 17.72
N ARG A 36 4.01 88.58 17.40
CA ARG A 36 2.87 89.49 17.64
C ARG A 36 1.53 88.73 17.83
N ASP A 37 0.56 89.47 18.38
CA ASP A 37 -0.83 89.12 18.71
C ASP A 37 -1.66 88.53 17.53
N SER A 38 -2.84 87.92 17.68
CA SER A 38 -3.88 87.89 18.75
C SER A 38 -4.74 86.58 18.59
N ASN A 39 -5.75 86.19 19.39
CA ASN A 39 -6.64 86.96 20.28
C ASN A 39 -7.36 86.09 21.35
N LYS A 40 -7.48 86.65 22.57
CA LYS A 40 -8.52 86.48 23.62
C LYS A 40 -9.68 85.44 23.47
N ILE A 41 -9.87 84.58 24.48
CA ILE A 41 -10.97 84.62 25.51
C ILE A 41 -10.80 83.46 26.52
N SER A 42 -11.53 83.48 27.66
CA SER A 42 -11.28 82.66 28.86
C SER A 42 -12.51 81.89 29.39
N ARG A 43 -12.30 81.05 30.41
CA ARG A 43 -13.29 80.26 31.22
C ARG A 43 -13.78 78.96 30.52
N THR A 44 -14.12 77.86 31.22
CA THR A 44 -14.24 77.61 32.68
C THR A 44 -13.97 76.13 33.02
N ASN A 45 -13.72 75.81 34.30
CA ASN A 45 -13.79 74.43 34.80
C ASN A 45 -15.23 73.88 34.77
N ALA A 46 -15.42 72.67 34.24
CA ALA A 46 -16.61 71.85 34.43
C ALA A 46 -16.23 70.35 34.38
N ASN A 47 -17.04 69.47 34.97
CA ASN A 47 -16.62 68.12 35.34
C ASN A 47 -17.57 67.03 34.79
N LYS A 48 -17.06 65.81 34.61
CA LYS A 48 -17.76 64.52 34.31
C LYS A 48 -18.34 64.26 32.89
N ARG A 49 -17.97 63.07 32.38
CA ARG A 49 -18.75 62.10 31.57
C ARG A 49 -19.55 62.60 30.35
N THR A 50 -18.96 62.46 29.16
CA THR A 50 -19.33 61.41 28.18
C THR A 50 -18.38 61.47 26.98
N LEU A 51 -17.83 60.33 26.54
CA LEU A 51 -16.97 60.26 25.35
C LEU A 51 -17.48 59.14 24.45
N TYR A 52 -18.33 59.53 23.48
CA TYR A 52 -18.95 58.63 22.53
C TYR A 52 -17.96 58.15 21.46
N PHE A 53 -18.25 56.97 20.90
CA PHE A 53 -17.50 56.27 19.85
C PHE A 53 -17.00 57.16 18.68
N ARG A 54 -15.68 57.20 18.46
CA ARG A 54 -15.07 57.34 17.11
C ARG A 54 -13.66 56.71 17.01
N PRO A 55 -13.54 55.44 16.57
CA PRO A 55 -12.26 54.87 16.11
C PRO A 55 -12.18 54.70 14.58
N LEU A 56 -13.26 54.22 13.95
CA LEU A 56 -13.25 53.66 12.59
C LEU A 56 -12.93 54.68 11.48
N GLN A 57 -13.40 55.91 11.62
CA GLN A 57 -13.35 56.90 10.54
C GLN A 57 -11.92 57.34 10.18
N SER A 58 -10.96 57.26 11.13
CA SER A 58 -9.55 57.61 10.90
C SER A 58 -8.79 56.56 10.07
N GLN A 59 -9.10 55.27 10.26
CA GLN A 59 -8.36 54.17 9.64
C GLN A 59 -8.71 54.01 8.15
N TYR A 60 -9.96 54.30 7.76
CA TYR A 60 -10.43 54.22 6.38
C TYR A 60 -9.63 55.14 5.43
N TYR A 61 -9.44 56.41 5.82
CA TYR A 61 -8.66 57.37 5.03
C TYR A 61 -7.16 57.00 4.96
N GLN A 62 -6.61 56.36 5.99
CA GLN A 62 -5.20 55.89 5.97
C GLN A 62 -4.98 54.77 4.96
N ILE A 63 -5.92 53.82 4.85
CA ILE A 63 -5.84 52.71 3.87
C ILE A 63 -5.97 53.25 2.43
N ILE A 64 -6.94 54.15 2.17
CA ILE A 64 -7.10 54.77 0.84
C ILE A 64 -5.87 55.62 0.48
N GLY A 65 -5.32 56.37 1.43
CA GLY A 65 -4.06 57.10 1.26
C GLY A 65 -2.92 56.19 0.84
N TRP A 66 -2.69 55.09 1.57
CA TRP A 66 -1.65 54.10 1.27
C TRP A 66 -1.80 53.46 -0.12
N ILE A 67 -3.02 53.11 -0.54
CA ILE A 67 -3.28 52.60 -1.89
C ILE A 67 -2.97 53.68 -2.95
N THR A 68 -3.37 54.92 -2.71
CA THR A 68 -3.11 56.04 -3.64
C THR A 68 -1.60 56.30 -3.78
N THR A 69 -0.85 56.27 -2.68
CA THR A 69 0.61 56.39 -2.69
C THR A 69 1.27 55.24 -3.45
N LEU A 70 0.85 53.99 -3.25
CA LEU A 70 1.34 52.85 -4.02
C LEU A 70 1.10 53.03 -5.54
N GLN A 71 -0.11 53.45 -5.93
CA GLN A 71 -0.46 53.70 -7.33
C GLN A 71 0.41 54.78 -7.97
N GLN A 72 0.71 55.85 -7.23
CA GLN A 72 1.59 56.93 -7.67
C GLN A 72 3.06 56.50 -7.78
N GLN A 73 3.58 55.69 -6.83
CA GLN A 73 4.98 55.24 -6.84
C GLN A 73 5.27 54.15 -7.88
N PHE A 74 4.36 53.18 -8.06
CA PHE A 74 4.67 51.94 -8.80
C PHE A 74 3.78 51.67 -10.03
N GLY A 75 2.70 52.44 -10.21
CA GLY A 75 1.82 52.35 -11.36
C GLY A 75 0.86 51.16 -11.37
N ASN A 76 -0.39 51.42 -11.74
CA ASN A 76 -1.50 50.46 -11.65
C ASN A 76 -1.24 49.11 -12.34
N ARG A 77 -0.50 49.08 -13.46
CA ARG A 77 -0.24 47.86 -14.24
C ARG A 77 0.64 46.84 -13.48
N PHE A 78 1.67 47.31 -12.78
CA PHE A 78 2.53 46.42 -11.99
C PHE A 78 1.82 45.93 -10.72
N LEU A 79 1.10 46.83 -10.02
CA LEU A 79 0.33 46.48 -8.84
C LEU A 79 -0.77 45.45 -9.16
N LEU A 80 -1.42 45.54 -10.32
CA LEU A 80 -2.40 44.56 -10.79
C LEU A 80 -1.75 43.19 -11.12
N GLN A 81 -0.52 43.19 -11.64
CA GLN A 81 0.23 41.95 -11.88
C GLN A 81 0.61 41.25 -10.58
N VAL A 82 1.16 42.01 -9.61
CA VAL A 82 1.42 41.54 -8.23
C VAL A 82 0.13 40.96 -7.65
N PHE A 83 -0.98 41.73 -7.69
CA PHE A 83 -2.26 41.28 -7.19
C PHE A 83 -2.70 39.95 -7.82
N SER A 84 -2.66 39.83 -9.16
CA SER A 84 -3.12 38.64 -9.89
C SER A 84 -2.37 37.36 -9.51
N VAL A 85 -1.04 37.42 -9.39
CA VAL A 85 -0.23 36.23 -9.09
C VAL A 85 -0.47 35.76 -7.65
N TYR A 86 -0.39 36.65 -6.66
CA TYR A 86 -0.63 36.27 -5.26
C TYR A 86 -2.11 35.92 -5.00
N PHE A 87 -3.08 36.57 -5.65
CA PHE A 87 -4.49 36.19 -5.58
C PHE A 87 -4.73 34.76 -6.12
N THR A 88 -4.10 34.42 -7.26
CA THR A 88 -4.14 33.05 -7.82
C THR A 88 -3.46 32.04 -6.90
N GLN A 89 -2.35 32.40 -6.27
CA GLN A 89 -1.68 31.59 -5.25
C GLN A 89 -2.56 31.39 -4.00
N GLY A 90 -3.38 32.39 -3.66
CA GLY A 90 -4.37 32.35 -2.58
C GLY A 90 -5.49 31.36 -2.89
N ILE A 91 -6.10 31.46 -4.06
CA ILE A 91 -7.09 30.47 -4.55
C ILE A 91 -6.50 29.06 -4.54
N ARG A 92 -5.24 28.89 -4.98
CA ARG A 92 -4.56 27.58 -4.90
C ARG A 92 -4.46 27.06 -3.46
N SER A 93 -4.14 27.93 -2.50
CA SER A 93 -3.92 27.53 -1.10
C SER A 93 -5.16 26.95 -0.42
N THR A 94 -6.37 27.33 -0.84
CA THR A 94 -7.64 26.85 -0.27
C THR A 94 -8.40 25.97 -1.25
N LEU A 95 -8.90 26.53 -2.36
CA LEU A 95 -9.74 25.84 -3.35
C LEU A 95 -9.05 24.62 -3.96
N CYS A 96 -7.85 24.80 -4.53
CA CYS A 96 -7.12 23.71 -5.18
C CYS A 96 -6.52 22.72 -4.16
N SER A 97 -6.08 23.21 -2.99
CA SER A 97 -5.57 22.37 -1.90
C SER A 97 -6.63 21.39 -1.37
N LEU A 98 -7.85 21.89 -1.06
CA LEU A 98 -8.98 21.08 -0.63
C LEU A 98 -9.55 20.22 -1.78
N GLY A 99 -9.50 20.73 -3.02
CA GLY A 99 -9.71 19.96 -4.24
C GLY A 99 -8.81 18.72 -4.33
N THR A 100 -7.52 18.90 -4.03
CA THR A 100 -6.53 17.81 -3.97
C THR A 100 -6.82 16.87 -2.78
N SER A 101 -7.19 17.42 -1.61
CA SER A 101 -7.94 16.77 -0.50
C SER A 101 -8.85 15.63 -0.97
N TYR A 102 -9.93 16.01 -1.66
CA TYR A 102 -10.94 15.06 -2.10
C TYR A 102 -10.55 14.29 -3.36
N PHE A 103 -9.69 14.82 -4.24
CA PHE A 103 -9.22 14.06 -5.41
C PHE A 103 -8.40 12.83 -5.01
N LEU A 104 -7.43 12.98 -4.10
CA LEU A 104 -6.59 11.86 -3.67
C LEU A 104 -7.39 10.83 -2.82
N ASN A 105 -8.30 11.29 -1.95
CA ASN A 105 -9.02 10.43 -1.00
C ASN A 105 -10.34 9.83 -1.55
N GLU A 106 -11.09 10.55 -2.40
CA GLU A 106 -12.35 10.06 -3.00
C GLU A 106 -12.21 9.61 -4.45
N THR A 107 -11.40 10.29 -5.27
CA THR A 107 -11.31 10.00 -6.73
C THR A 107 -10.25 8.95 -7.07
N LEU A 108 -9.14 8.93 -6.33
CA LEU A 108 -8.05 7.95 -6.47
C LEU A 108 -7.94 6.98 -5.29
N THR A 109 -8.80 7.13 -4.27
CA THR A 109 -8.93 6.27 -3.07
C THR A 109 -7.62 5.91 -2.35
N LEU A 110 -6.61 6.78 -2.43
CA LEU A 110 -5.25 6.54 -1.95
C LEU A 110 -5.18 6.40 -0.42
N LEU A 111 -4.17 5.66 0.05
CA LEU A 111 -3.83 5.61 1.48
C LEU A 111 -3.32 6.97 1.97
N PRO A 112 -3.56 7.35 3.24
CA PRO A 112 -3.08 8.63 3.77
C PRO A 112 -1.57 8.84 3.63
N SER A 113 -0.78 7.78 3.78
CA SER A 113 0.67 7.80 3.54
C SER A 113 1.02 8.08 2.07
N GLN A 114 0.29 7.51 1.12
CA GLN A 114 0.47 7.77 -0.32
C GLN A 114 0.08 9.20 -0.68
N SER A 115 -1.04 9.72 -0.16
CA SER A 115 -1.47 11.10 -0.39
C SER A 115 -0.50 12.14 0.18
N GLU A 116 0.05 11.88 1.38
CA GLU A 116 1.05 12.73 2.02
C GLU A 116 2.39 12.69 1.25
N ALA A 117 2.83 11.50 0.80
CA ALA A 117 4.02 11.36 -0.05
C ALA A 117 3.86 12.05 -1.41
N LEU A 118 2.70 11.91 -2.07
CA LEU A 118 2.42 12.54 -3.36
C LEU A 118 2.49 14.07 -3.25
N ARG A 119 2.01 14.67 -2.15
CA ARG A 119 2.18 16.11 -1.86
C ARG A 119 3.64 16.49 -1.63
N GLY A 120 4.39 15.66 -0.91
CA GLY A 120 5.84 15.79 -0.77
C GLY A 120 6.52 15.89 -2.14
N THR A 121 6.24 14.95 -3.04
CA THR A 121 6.81 14.93 -4.40
C THR A 121 6.30 16.08 -5.26
N ALA A 122 5.01 16.41 -5.23
CA ALA A 122 4.42 17.52 -5.96
C ALA A 122 5.01 18.89 -5.55
N SER A 123 5.51 19.01 -4.32
CA SER A 123 6.19 20.22 -3.83
C SER A 123 7.61 20.43 -4.39
N ILE A 124 8.24 19.45 -5.06
CA ILE A 124 9.64 19.53 -5.51
C ILE A 124 9.98 20.79 -6.33
N PRO A 125 9.15 21.31 -7.26
CA PRO A 125 9.45 22.55 -7.98
C PRO A 125 9.61 23.78 -7.07
N TRP A 126 9.04 23.76 -5.86
CA TRP A 126 9.18 24.83 -4.85
C TRP A 126 10.55 24.81 -4.14
N ILE A 127 11.35 23.76 -4.34
CA ILE A 127 12.71 23.56 -3.80
C ILE A 127 13.79 24.00 -4.80
N ILE A 128 13.54 23.90 -6.10
CA ILE A 128 14.50 24.23 -7.17
C ILE A 128 14.27 25.60 -7.81
N LYS A 129 13.44 26.44 -7.17
CA LYS A 129 13.18 27.85 -7.49
C LYS A 129 14.40 28.71 -7.87
N PRO A 130 15.62 28.57 -7.27
CA PRO A 130 16.73 29.46 -7.61
C PRO A 130 17.18 29.30 -9.06
N LEU A 131 17.02 28.10 -9.64
CA LEU A 131 17.31 27.84 -11.06
C LEU A 131 16.37 28.66 -11.98
N TYR A 132 15.10 28.81 -11.59
CA TYR A 132 14.10 29.57 -12.34
C TYR A 132 14.36 31.07 -12.26
N GLY A 133 14.82 31.56 -11.09
CA GLY A 133 15.27 32.93 -10.91
C GLY A 133 16.41 33.26 -11.87
N ILE A 134 17.51 32.51 -11.79
CA ILE A 134 18.70 32.70 -12.64
C ILE A 134 18.36 32.56 -14.13
N LEU A 135 17.49 31.63 -14.51
CA LEU A 135 17.00 31.49 -15.89
C LEU A 135 16.30 32.76 -16.37
N SER A 136 15.32 33.26 -15.62
CA SER A 136 14.56 34.46 -15.99
C SER A 136 15.37 35.77 -15.91
N ASP A 137 16.40 35.81 -15.06
CA ASP A 137 17.35 36.92 -15.01
C ASP A 137 18.29 36.95 -16.24
N SER A 138 18.68 35.77 -16.73
CA SER A 138 19.77 35.60 -17.72
C SER A 138 19.31 35.53 -19.17
N VAL A 139 18.13 34.98 -19.45
CA VAL A 139 17.69 34.64 -20.82
C VAL A 139 16.39 35.38 -21.15
N PRO A 140 16.38 36.41 -22.02
CA PRO A 140 15.13 37.02 -22.48
C PRO A 140 14.43 36.11 -23.50
N ILE A 141 13.14 35.87 -23.33
CA ILE A 141 12.29 35.13 -24.29
C ILE A 141 11.43 36.12 -25.06
N CYS A 142 11.46 36.05 -26.38
CA CYS A 142 10.78 37.00 -27.29
C CYS A 142 11.12 38.47 -26.96
N GLY A 143 12.37 38.74 -26.55
CA GLY A 143 12.87 40.08 -26.20
C GLY A 143 12.54 40.56 -24.79
N THR A 144 11.59 39.94 -24.07
CA THR A 144 11.22 40.32 -22.69
C THR A 144 11.86 39.39 -21.66
N ARG A 145 12.11 39.89 -20.44
CA ARG A 145 12.73 39.16 -19.33
C ARG A 145 11.74 38.65 -18.28
N ARG A 146 10.55 39.24 -18.14
CA ARG A 146 9.57 38.83 -17.11
C ARG A 146 8.22 38.41 -17.71
N LYS A 147 7.68 39.18 -18.66
CA LYS A 147 6.37 38.94 -19.30
C LYS A 147 6.24 37.55 -19.91
N SER A 148 7.15 37.15 -20.79
CA SER A 148 7.12 35.83 -21.45
C SER A 148 7.09 34.68 -20.44
N TYR A 149 7.82 34.80 -19.34
CA TYR A 149 7.92 33.76 -18.31
C TYR A 149 6.67 33.67 -17.42
N LEU A 150 6.08 34.80 -17.03
CA LEU A 150 4.81 34.82 -16.30
C LEU A 150 3.65 34.26 -17.14
N ILE A 151 3.64 34.53 -18.44
CA ILE A 151 2.67 33.93 -19.37
C ILE A 151 2.93 32.41 -19.49
N ALA A 152 4.17 31.99 -19.73
CA ALA A 152 4.51 30.57 -19.88
C ALA A 152 4.16 29.72 -18.64
N GLY A 153 4.56 30.14 -17.44
CA GLY A 153 4.23 29.42 -16.20
C GLY A 153 2.72 29.37 -15.93
N SER A 154 1.99 30.45 -16.27
CA SER A 154 0.53 30.50 -16.14
C SER A 154 -0.18 29.59 -17.16
N VAL A 155 0.31 29.51 -18.39
CA VAL A 155 -0.19 28.56 -19.42
C VAL A 155 0.02 27.12 -18.98
N ILE A 156 1.22 26.77 -18.49
CA ILE A 156 1.52 25.43 -17.99
C ILE A 156 0.61 25.07 -16.81
N THR A 157 0.37 26.02 -15.90
CA THR A 157 -0.56 25.84 -14.77
C THR A 157 -2.01 25.63 -15.24
N ALA A 158 -2.49 26.45 -16.17
CA ALA A 158 -3.85 26.37 -16.71
C ALA A 158 -4.08 25.02 -17.40
N LEU A 159 -3.15 24.60 -18.25
CA LEU A 159 -3.21 23.30 -18.93
C LEU A 159 -3.20 22.14 -17.93
N ALA A 160 -2.33 22.16 -16.91
CA ALA A 160 -2.26 21.11 -15.91
C ALA A 160 -3.57 20.98 -15.09
N TYR A 161 -4.20 22.09 -14.71
CA TYR A 161 -5.51 22.06 -14.03
C TYR A 161 -6.66 21.63 -14.96
N VAL A 162 -6.62 21.97 -16.25
CA VAL A 162 -7.59 21.44 -17.23
C VAL A 162 -7.40 19.93 -17.42
N LEU A 163 -6.17 19.42 -17.51
CA LEU A 163 -5.88 17.99 -17.59
C LEU A 163 -6.36 17.22 -16.34
N LEU A 164 -6.22 17.81 -15.15
CA LEU A 164 -6.76 17.27 -13.89
C LEU A 164 -8.30 17.31 -13.80
N ALA A 165 -8.95 18.16 -14.59
CA ALA A 165 -10.41 18.23 -14.66
C ALA A 165 -11.04 17.21 -15.62
N ILE A 166 -10.30 16.74 -16.64
CA ILE A 166 -10.84 15.81 -17.64
C ILE A 166 -11.16 14.45 -16.99
N PRO A 167 -12.41 13.95 -17.09
CA PRO A 167 -12.76 12.60 -16.62
C PRO A 167 -11.92 11.53 -17.31
N ASN A 168 -11.56 10.49 -16.55
CA ASN A 168 -10.87 9.27 -17.02
C ASN A 168 -9.46 9.44 -17.62
N LEU A 169 -8.99 10.67 -17.88
CA LEU A 169 -7.62 10.94 -18.33
C LEU A 169 -6.58 10.74 -17.22
N ILE A 170 -6.95 11.07 -15.98
CA ILE A 170 -6.11 10.89 -14.79
C ILE A 170 -6.88 10.02 -13.79
N THR A 171 -6.37 8.80 -13.61
CA THR A 171 -6.95 7.69 -12.85
C THR A 171 -5.92 6.88 -12.06
N SER A 172 -4.62 7.14 -12.25
CA SER A 172 -3.53 6.43 -11.58
C SER A 172 -2.69 7.36 -10.70
N TYR A 173 -2.00 6.80 -9.71
CA TYR A 173 -1.09 7.55 -8.83
C TYR A 173 -0.03 8.32 -9.62
N GLU A 174 0.62 7.68 -10.61
CA GLU A 174 1.68 8.30 -11.42
C GLU A 174 1.16 9.43 -12.34
N SER A 175 -0.01 9.26 -12.97
CA SER A 175 -0.61 10.31 -13.80
C SER A 175 -1.03 11.53 -12.98
N ALA A 176 -1.57 11.31 -11.78
CA ALA A 176 -1.92 12.36 -10.83
C ALA A 176 -0.68 13.08 -10.29
N LEU A 177 0.35 12.33 -9.91
CA LEU A 177 1.65 12.88 -9.48
C LEU A 177 2.26 13.75 -10.57
N MET A 178 2.37 13.26 -11.81
CA MET A 178 2.94 14.01 -12.93
C MET A 178 2.18 15.32 -13.17
N ALA A 179 0.84 15.29 -13.23
CA ALA A 179 0.05 16.50 -13.45
C ALA A 179 0.14 17.51 -12.29
N LEU A 180 0.18 17.04 -11.03
CA LEU A 180 0.33 17.91 -9.85
C LEU A 180 1.75 18.48 -9.72
N VAL A 181 2.79 17.77 -10.18
CA VAL A 181 4.16 18.30 -10.34
C VAL A 181 4.19 19.39 -11.42
N ILE A 182 3.56 19.17 -12.59
CA ILE A 182 3.52 20.16 -13.69
C ILE A 182 2.73 21.42 -13.27
N ALA A 183 1.59 21.26 -12.59
CA ALA A 183 0.84 22.38 -12.03
C ALA A 183 1.67 23.16 -10.98
N SER A 184 2.36 22.43 -10.08
CA SER A 184 3.21 23.03 -9.05
C SER A 184 4.44 23.72 -9.64
N PHE A 185 4.99 23.21 -10.74
CA PHE A 185 6.06 23.84 -11.52
C PHE A 185 5.61 25.18 -12.08
N GLY A 186 4.49 25.22 -12.81
CA GLY A 186 3.97 26.46 -13.41
C GLY A 186 3.73 27.57 -12.37
N VAL A 187 3.16 27.21 -11.21
CA VAL A 187 2.94 28.18 -10.12
C VAL A 187 4.23 28.59 -9.43
N ALA A 188 5.12 27.66 -9.08
CA ALA A 188 6.41 27.97 -8.45
C ALA A 188 7.30 28.84 -9.36
N PHE A 189 7.16 28.68 -10.67
CA PHE A 189 7.86 29.46 -11.68
C PHE A 189 7.33 30.90 -11.76
N CYS A 190 6.00 31.10 -11.82
CA CYS A 190 5.41 32.45 -11.79
C CYS A 190 5.70 33.19 -10.47
N ASP A 191 5.64 32.47 -9.35
CA ASP A 191 5.96 32.97 -8.00
C ASP A 191 7.39 33.55 -7.92
N VAL A 192 8.40 32.82 -8.42
CA VAL A 192 9.79 33.32 -8.46
C VAL A 192 9.95 34.56 -9.33
N VAL A 193 9.26 34.60 -10.48
CA VAL A 193 9.39 35.73 -11.42
C VAL A 193 8.72 37.00 -10.87
N ILE A 194 7.61 36.87 -10.11
CA ILE A 194 7.00 38.04 -9.44
C ILE A 194 7.77 38.45 -8.17
N ASP A 195 8.25 37.50 -7.35
CA ASP A 195 9.10 37.79 -6.19
C ASP A 195 10.36 38.54 -6.62
N GLY A 196 11.05 38.06 -7.67
CA GLY A 196 12.22 38.70 -8.25
C GLY A 196 11.94 40.12 -8.73
N ARG A 197 10.78 40.37 -9.35
CA ARG A 197 10.37 41.71 -9.80
C ARG A 197 9.97 42.63 -8.65
N VAL A 198 9.32 42.11 -7.60
CA VAL A 198 9.01 42.87 -6.37
C VAL A 198 10.31 43.30 -5.68
N VAL A 199 11.29 42.41 -5.54
CA VAL A 199 12.62 42.73 -5.00
C VAL A 199 13.33 43.78 -5.87
N GLU A 200 13.35 43.59 -7.20
CA GLU A 200 13.97 44.52 -8.16
C GLU A 200 13.38 45.94 -8.06
N VAL A 201 12.05 46.07 -8.09
CA VAL A 201 11.37 47.37 -7.99
C VAL A 201 11.57 48.00 -6.61
N SER A 202 11.63 47.20 -5.54
CA SER A 202 11.83 47.71 -4.17
C SER A 202 13.21 48.31 -3.89
N ARG A 203 14.21 48.12 -4.79
CA ARG A 203 15.53 48.75 -4.67
C ARG A 203 15.54 50.23 -5.03
N ASN A 204 14.59 50.70 -5.85
CA ASN A 204 14.63 52.04 -6.44
C ASN A 204 14.13 53.15 -5.51
N ASP A 205 13.43 52.83 -4.42
CA ASP A 205 12.84 53.81 -3.51
C ASP A 205 13.03 53.40 -2.03
N ARG A 206 13.39 54.34 -1.16
CA ARG A 206 14.12 54.02 0.09
C ARG A 206 13.22 53.61 1.27
N GLU A 207 13.74 52.67 2.06
CA GLU A 207 13.23 52.09 3.32
C GLU A 207 11.83 51.45 3.31
N ASN A 208 10.78 52.12 2.82
CA ASN A 208 9.40 51.63 2.98
C ASN A 208 8.84 50.86 1.76
N ALA A 209 9.44 51.00 0.57
CA ALA A 209 8.97 50.36 -0.66
C ALA A 209 8.84 48.83 -0.55
N ALA A 210 9.90 48.15 -0.08
CA ALA A 210 9.91 46.71 0.10
C ALA A 210 8.82 46.21 1.08
N ILE A 211 8.58 46.97 2.16
CA ILE A 211 7.57 46.63 3.18
C ILE A 211 6.16 46.82 2.64
N ASN A 212 5.91 47.90 1.90
CA ASN A 212 4.60 48.19 1.30
C ASN A 212 4.25 47.19 0.20
N LEU A 213 5.18 46.89 -0.71
CA LEU A 213 4.96 45.90 -1.79
C LEU A 213 4.74 44.49 -1.24
N GLN A 214 5.54 44.04 -0.26
CA GLN A 214 5.30 42.77 0.41
C GLN A 214 3.93 42.74 1.12
N THR A 215 3.55 43.83 1.81
CA THR A 215 2.25 43.93 2.47
C THR A 215 1.09 43.81 1.48
N LEU A 216 1.22 44.40 0.27
CA LEU A 216 0.27 44.18 -0.82
C LEU A 216 0.21 42.71 -1.23
N SER A 217 1.36 42.04 -1.43
CA SER A 217 1.41 40.60 -1.77
C SER A 217 0.65 39.74 -0.75
N TRP A 218 0.83 39.98 0.55
CA TRP A 218 0.15 39.22 1.62
C TRP A 218 -1.34 39.52 1.73
N ILE A 219 -1.76 40.75 1.42
CA ILE A 219 -3.19 41.11 1.31
C ILE A 219 -3.82 40.42 0.10
N SER A 220 -3.20 40.50 -1.08
CA SER A 220 -3.66 39.82 -2.31
C SER A 220 -3.78 38.31 -2.14
N LEU A 221 -2.78 37.67 -1.52
CA LEU A 221 -2.82 36.26 -1.15
C LEU A 221 -4.03 35.95 -0.25
N SER A 222 -4.21 36.72 0.82
CA SER A 222 -5.27 36.47 1.81
C SER A 222 -6.68 36.67 1.22
N ILE A 223 -6.86 37.67 0.35
CA ILE A 223 -8.10 37.88 -0.41
C ILE A 223 -8.37 36.69 -1.34
N GLY A 224 -7.34 36.17 -2.02
CA GLY A 224 -7.44 34.97 -2.85
C GLY A 224 -7.80 33.71 -2.05
N SER A 225 -7.21 33.53 -0.86
CA SER A 225 -7.54 32.42 0.05
C SER A 225 -9.01 32.46 0.49
N VAL A 226 -9.50 33.62 0.93
CA VAL A 226 -10.91 33.82 1.34
C VAL A 226 -11.88 33.59 0.17
N PHE A 227 -11.57 34.10 -1.02
CA PHE A 227 -12.42 33.87 -2.20
C PHE A 227 -12.47 32.39 -2.60
N GLY A 228 -11.32 31.72 -2.60
CA GLY A 228 -11.22 30.29 -2.88
C GLY A 228 -11.93 29.42 -1.83
N SER A 229 -11.83 29.76 -0.54
CA SER A 229 -12.42 28.98 0.54
C SER A 229 -13.95 29.04 0.54
N ILE A 230 -14.54 30.22 0.33
CA ILE A 230 -16.00 30.43 0.26
C ILE A 230 -16.61 29.53 -0.82
N ILE A 231 -15.96 29.46 -1.98
CA ILE A 231 -16.41 28.67 -3.12
C ILE A 231 -16.14 27.17 -2.92
N SER A 232 -15.05 26.81 -2.24
CA SER A 232 -14.53 25.43 -2.18
C SER A 232 -15.56 24.37 -1.77
N GLY A 233 -16.22 24.52 -0.62
CA GLY A 233 -17.13 23.50 -0.09
C GLY A 233 -18.37 23.28 -0.96
N GLN A 234 -18.88 24.35 -1.59
CA GLN A 234 -20.01 24.28 -2.52
C GLN A 234 -19.60 23.69 -3.87
N ALA A 235 -18.48 24.14 -4.44
CA ALA A 235 -17.93 23.60 -5.69
C ALA A 235 -17.59 22.10 -5.56
N LEU A 236 -17.04 21.67 -4.42
CA LEU A 236 -16.78 20.24 -4.13
C LEU A 236 -18.04 19.39 -3.99
N THR A 237 -19.16 20.00 -3.62
CA THR A 237 -20.45 19.32 -3.46
C THR A 237 -21.22 19.24 -4.79
N ILE A 238 -21.16 20.30 -5.61
CA ILE A 238 -21.93 20.42 -6.86
C ILE A 238 -21.14 19.89 -8.08
N LEU A 239 -19.83 20.18 -8.16
CA LEU A 239 -18.98 19.91 -9.33
C LEU A 239 -17.92 18.81 -9.08
N GLY A 240 -17.79 18.36 -7.82
CA GLY A 240 -16.77 17.39 -7.39
C GLY A 240 -15.33 17.88 -7.53
N PRO A 241 -14.34 17.03 -7.20
CA PRO A 241 -12.92 17.42 -7.21
C PRO A 241 -12.41 17.83 -8.60
N ARG A 242 -12.86 17.14 -9.66
CA ARG A 242 -12.49 17.46 -11.05
C ARG A 242 -12.99 18.85 -11.50
N GLY A 243 -14.24 19.19 -11.19
CA GLY A 243 -14.78 20.53 -11.47
C GLY A 243 -14.09 21.65 -10.69
N VAL A 244 -13.55 21.35 -9.51
CA VAL A 244 -12.74 22.30 -8.72
C VAL A 244 -11.37 22.58 -9.35
N PHE A 245 -10.74 21.62 -10.03
CA PHE A 245 -9.55 21.89 -10.84
C PHE A 245 -9.89 22.77 -12.06
N PHE A 246 -11.00 22.51 -12.75
CA PHE A 246 -11.47 23.37 -13.85
C PHE A 246 -11.67 24.83 -13.39
N LEU A 247 -12.34 25.02 -12.25
CA LEU A 247 -12.55 26.35 -11.66
C LEU A 247 -11.23 27.00 -11.21
N SER A 248 -10.26 26.20 -10.75
CA SER A 248 -8.91 26.67 -10.38
C SER A 248 -8.06 27.12 -11.58
N ALA A 249 -8.38 26.67 -12.80
CA ALA A 249 -7.70 27.13 -14.03
C ALA A 249 -8.01 28.60 -14.38
N LEU A 250 -9.09 29.18 -13.85
CA LEU A 250 -9.48 30.57 -14.12
C LEU A 250 -8.44 31.59 -13.59
N GLY A 251 -7.83 31.36 -12.42
CA GLY A 251 -6.82 32.26 -11.86
C GLY A 251 -5.58 32.44 -12.75
N PRO A 252 -4.93 31.35 -13.20
CA PRO A 252 -3.87 31.40 -14.20
C PRO A 252 -4.32 32.06 -15.52
N ILE A 253 -5.54 31.81 -16.00
CA ILE A 253 -6.08 32.46 -17.21
C ILE A 253 -6.21 33.98 -17.04
N CYS A 254 -6.71 34.46 -15.90
CA CYS A 254 -6.71 35.89 -15.55
C CYS A 254 -5.28 36.46 -15.50
N THR A 255 -4.31 35.70 -14.98
CA THR A 255 -2.90 36.11 -14.91
C THR A 255 -2.25 36.21 -16.30
N ILE A 256 -2.62 35.34 -17.25
CA ILE A 256 -2.24 35.46 -18.67
C ILE A 256 -2.82 36.74 -19.27
N ALA A 257 -4.13 36.96 -19.08
CA ALA A 257 -4.84 38.13 -19.63
C ALA A 257 -4.28 39.46 -19.09
N ILE A 258 -3.98 39.55 -17.80
CA ILE A 258 -3.36 40.73 -17.19
C ILE A 258 -1.93 40.90 -17.71
N SER A 259 -1.11 39.84 -17.72
CA SER A 259 0.30 39.92 -18.15
C SER A 259 0.46 40.23 -19.64
N SER A 260 -0.51 39.87 -20.50
CA SER A 260 -0.46 40.19 -21.94
C SER A 260 -0.60 41.69 -22.22
N THR A 261 -1.39 42.43 -21.42
CA THR A 261 -1.59 43.89 -21.55
C THR A 261 -0.38 44.75 -21.15
N ILE A 262 0.58 44.17 -20.43
CA ILE A 262 1.78 44.88 -19.95
C ILE A 262 2.78 45.01 -21.10
N HIS A 263 3.32 46.21 -21.30
CA HIS A 263 4.43 46.44 -22.23
C HIS A 263 5.74 46.37 -21.43
N GLU A 264 6.71 45.60 -21.93
CA GLU A 264 8.04 45.45 -21.35
C GLU A 264 9.04 45.74 -22.46
N GLU A 265 9.98 46.66 -22.23
CA GLU A 265 10.96 47.08 -23.25
C GLU A 265 11.88 45.91 -23.63
N SER A 266 12.21 45.80 -24.93
CA SER A 266 13.00 44.67 -25.42
C SER A 266 14.48 44.83 -25.07
N VAL A 267 14.99 43.93 -24.22
CA VAL A 267 16.35 44.05 -23.68
C VAL A 267 17.35 43.29 -24.54
N LYS A 268 18.26 44.01 -25.22
CA LYS A 268 19.37 43.42 -25.96
C LYS A 268 20.25 42.57 -25.02
N THR A 269 20.59 41.36 -25.45
CA THR A 269 21.42 40.41 -24.71
C THR A 269 22.85 40.93 -24.51
N LYS A 270 23.35 40.91 -23.27
CA LYS A 270 24.80 41.00 -23.02
C LYS A 270 25.44 39.63 -23.27
N SER A 271 26.61 39.62 -23.90
CA SER A 271 27.34 38.40 -24.22
C SER A 271 28.08 37.84 -23.00
N THR A 272 27.33 37.27 -22.07
CA THR A 272 27.83 36.49 -20.92
C THR A 272 27.11 35.15 -20.92
N GLY A 273 27.81 34.07 -21.26
CA GLY A 273 27.20 32.75 -21.44
C GLY A 273 26.50 32.26 -20.16
N PHE A 274 25.29 31.71 -20.31
CA PHE A 274 24.42 31.27 -19.20
C PHE A 274 25.17 30.47 -18.12
N PHE A 275 25.97 29.48 -18.52
CA PHE A 275 26.77 28.66 -17.58
C PHE A 275 27.83 29.44 -16.81
N ALA A 276 28.38 30.53 -17.36
CA ALA A 276 29.31 31.41 -16.65
C ALA A 276 28.56 32.24 -15.59
N THR A 277 27.40 32.81 -15.93
CA THR A 277 26.54 33.55 -14.99
C THR A 277 26.03 32.65 -13.86
N VAL A 278 25.59 31.43 -14.17
CA VAL A 278 25.22 30.40 -13.18
C VAL A 278 26.41 30.10 -12.27
N ARG A 279 27.61 29.88 -12.83
CA ARG A 279 28.82 29.56 -12.05
C ARG A 279 29.23 30.70 -11.12
N THR A 280 29.21 31.95 -11.56
CA THR A 280 29.59 33.10 -10.72
C THR A 280 28.57 33.36 -9.62
N GLN A 281 27.27 33.37 -9.93
CA GLN A 281 26.22 33.56 -8.94
C GLN A 281 26.19 32.41 -7.91
N PHE A 282 26.36 31.15 -8.34
CA PHE A 282 26.41 30.01 -7.44
C PHE A 282 27.66 30.04 -6.52
N SER A 283 28.81 30.48 -7.06
CA SER A 283 30.03 30.70 -6.27
C SER A 283 29.85 31.81 -5.21
N GLN A 284 29.16 32.91 -5.56
CA GLN A 284 28.85 34.00 -4.63
C GLN A 284 27.86 33.54 -3.54
N LEU A 285 26.80 32.82 -3.91
CA LEU A 285 25.82 32.24 -2.98
C LEU A 285 26.48 31.30 -1.96
N ILE A 286 27.40 30.43 -2.39
CA ILE A 286 28.13 29.52 -1.49
C ILE A 286 28.94 30.31 -0.45
N GLY A 287 29.74 31.29 -0.88
CA GLY A 287 30.57 32.09 0.02
C GLY A 287 29.74 32.82 1.09
N ILE A 288 28.61 33.39 0.70
CA ILE A 288 27.69 34.12 1.59
C ILE A 288 26.94 33.16 2.54
N PHE A 289 26.45 32.02 2.06
CA PHE A 289 25.69 31.08 2.87
C PHE A 289 26.53 30.42 3.98
N ILE A 290 27.84 30.23 3.75
CA ILE A 290 28.79 29.69 4.74
C ILE A 290 28.92 30.59 5.99
N THR A 291 28.59 31.88 5.90
CA THR A 291 28.69 32.79 7.06
C THR A 291 27.77 32.35 8.22
N PRO A 292 28.24 32.33 9.48
CA PRO A 292 27.43 31.90 10.63
C PRO A 292 26.15 32.70 10.86
N VAL A 293 26.07 33.92 10.34
CA VAL A 293 24.88 34.79 10.39
C VAL A 293 23.80 34.30 9.43
N CYS A 294 24.17 33.71 8.29
CA CYS A 294 23.22 33.21 7.29
C CYS A 294 22.73 31.80 7.59
N TRP A 295 23.61 30.79 7.76
CA TRP A 295 23.14 29.40 7.84
C TRP A 295 22.49 29.04 9.18
N ARG A 296 22.86 29.67 10.31
CA ARG A 296 22.31 29.30 11.63
C ARG A 296 20.80 29.58 11.73
N PRO A 297 20.27 30.76 11.37
CA PRO A 297 18.84 31.00 11.38
C PRO A 297 18.09 30.14 10.36
N VAL A 298 18.69 29.90 9.19
CA VAL A 298 18.09 29.11 8.10
C VAL A 298 17.99 27.63 8.46
N LEU A 299 19.03 27.05 9.07
CA LEU A 299 18.98 25.68 9.59
C LEU A 299 17.98 25.56 10.75
N TRP A 300 17.87 26.58 11.61
CA TRP A 300 16.80 26.60 12.62
C TRP A 300 15.41 26.60 11.97
N LEU A 301 15.17 27.48 10.99
CA LEU A 301 13.89 27.56 10.28
C LEU A 301 13.54 26.21 9.62
N PHE A 302 14.49 25.59 8.93
CA PHE A 302 14.34 24.26 8.34
C PHE A 302 13.98 23.21 9.38
N LEU A 303 14.78 23.04 10.44
CA LEU A 303 14.53 22.07 11.50
C LEU A 303 13.22 22.34 12.25
N SER A 304 12.80 23.61 12.36
CA SER A 304 11.57 24.00 13.06
C SER A 304 10.29 23.44 12.44
N ASN A 305 10.34 23.05 11.15
CA ASN A 305 9.25 22.42 10.42
C ASN A 305 9.59 20.94 10.13
N ALA A 306 10.77 20.67 9.56
CA ALA A 306 11.16 19.34 9.07
C ALA A 306 11.20 18.25 10.14
N LEU A 307 11.45 18.61 11.41
CA LEU A 307 11.47 17.64 12.52
C LEU A 307 10.08 17.12 12.90
N ALA A 308 8.99 17.82 12.56
CA ALA A 308 7.63 17.45 12.97
C ALA A 308 6.88 16.77 11.80
N PRO A 309 6.64 15.44 11.84
CA PRO A 309 6.00 14.73 10.74
C PRO A 309 4.60 15.25 10.43
N SER A 310 4.30 15.50 9.15
CA SER A 310 2.97 15.92 8.72
C SER A 310 2.01 14.73 8.72
N VAL A 311 0.86 14.87 9.38
CA VAL A 311 -0.22 13.86 9.35
C VAL A 311 -1.49 14.43 8.74
N GLY A 312 -1.35 15.45 7.88
CA GLY A 312 -2.45 16.24 7.33
C GLY A 312 -3.46 15.38 6.59
N GLU A 313 -3.00 14.47 5.72
CA GLU A 313 -3.90 13.62 4.93
C GLU A 313 -4.55 12.50 5.76
N ALA A 314 -3.89 12.05 6.84
CA ALA A 314 -4.47 11.12 7.79
C ALA A 314 -5.55 11.79 8.65
N MET A 315 -5.31 13.02 9.09
CA MET A 315 -6.27 13.82 9.84
C MET A 315 -7.45 14.29 8.96
N PHE A 316 -7.21 14.63 7.70
CA PHE A 316 -8.26 14.87 6.71
C PHE A 316 -9.13 13.62 6.50
N SER A 317 -8.50 12.45 6.33
CA SER A 317 -9.21 11.17 6.23
C SER A 317 -10.06 10.87 7.46
N PHE A 318 -9.57 11.18 8.67
CA PHE A 318 -10.33 11.06 9.91
C PHE A 318 -11.52 12.05 9.95
N LYS A 319 -11.29 13.33 9.63
CA LYS A 319 -12.34 14.37 9.53
C LYS A 319 -13.47 13.95 8.56
N THR A 320 -13.16 13.28 7.43
CA THR A 320 -14.16 12.88 6.43
C THR A 320 -14.76 11.48 6.62
N LYS A 321 -13.97 10.47 6.98
CA LYS A 321 -14.41 9.06 7.02
C LYS A 321 -14.86 8.56 8.40
N GLU A 322 -14.33 9.13 9.49
CA GLU A 322 -14.72 8.75 10.86
C GLU A 322 -15.73 9.75 11.45
N LEU A 323 -15.48 11.06 11.30
CA LEU A 323 -16.37 12.11 11.81
C LEU A 323 -17.48 12.50 10.83
N HIS A 324 -17.46 11.97 9.60
CA HIS A 324 -18.45 12.20 8.54
C HIS A 324 -18.73 13.68 8.21
N PHE A 325 -17.72 14.55 8.27
CA PHE A 325 -17.91 15.97 7.99
C PHE A 325 -18.18 16.26 6.52
N THR A 326 -19.18 17.11 6.26
CA THR A 326 -19.58 17.48 4.91
C THR A 326 -18.56 18.39 4.23
N LYS A 327 -18.48 18.30 2.90
CA LYS A 327 -17.63 19.14 2.04
C LYS A 327 -17.89 20.64 2.28
N SER A 328 -19.17 21.02 2.41
CA SER A 328 -19.59 22.38 2.75
C SER A 328 -19.13 22.83 4.14
N PHE A 329 -19.15 21.95 5.15
CA PHE A 329 -18.64 22.29 6.49
C PHE A 329 -17.12 22.52 6.49
N LEU A 330 -16.35 21.65 5.82
CA LEU A 330 -14.90 21.81 5.75
C LEU A 330 -14.48 23.04 4.91
N GLY A 331 -15.22 23.39 3.85
CA GLY A 331 -15.04 24.66 3.14
C GLY A 331 -15.39 25.90 3.98
N PHE A 332 -16.42 25.81 4.84
CA PHE A 332 -16.76 26.86 5.80
C PHE A 332 -15.67 27.04 6.87
N VAL A 333 -15.16 25.94 7.44
CA VAL A 333 -14.03 25.96 8.39
C VAL A 333 -12.79 26.60 7.75
N SER A 334 -12.43 26.20 6.51
CA SER A 334 -11.34 26.83 5.74
C SER A 334 -11.56 28.33 5.47
N THR A 335 -12.82 28.77 5.40
CA THR A 335 -13.17 30.19 5.25
C THR A 335 -12.96 30.98 6.53
N VAL A 336 -13.31 30.42 7.69
CA VAL A 336 -13.04 31.05 8.98
C VAL A 336 -11.53 31.07 9.28
N GLY A 337 -10.80 30.02 8.90
CA GLY A 337 -9.33 30.02 8.86
C GLY A 337 -8.77 31.16 7.99
N SER A 338 -9.23 31.27 6.74
CA SER A 338 -8.79 32.33 5.81
C SER A 338 -9.10 33.76 6.28
N LEU A 339 -10.23 33.99 6.96
CA LEU A 339 -10.54 35.28 7.59
C LEU A 339 -9.64 35.55 8.81
N THR A 340 -9.37 34.52 9.60
CA THR A 340 -8.43 34.56 10.74
C THR A 340 -7.00 34.83 10.26
N LEU A 341 -6.61 34.29 9.12
CA LEU A 341 -5.32 34.49 8.44
C LEU A 341 -5.12 35.96 8.03
N LEU A 342 -6.17 36.60 7.49
CA LEU A 342 -6.20 38.03 7.18
C LEU A 342 -6.05 38.88 8.46
N GLY A 343 -6.88 38.60 9.48
CA GLY A 343 -6.86 39.30 10.76
C GLY A 343 -5.51 39.19 11.48
N THR A 344 -4.91 38.00 11.49
CA THR A 344 -3.58 37.74 12.06
C THR A 344 -2.48 38.50 11.31
N THR A 345 -2.59 38.62 9.98
CA THR A 345 -1.63 39.38 9.16
C THR A 345 -1.67 40.88 9.51
N ALA A 346 -2.87 41.46 9.67
CA ALA A 346 -3.04 42.83 10.14
C ALA A 346 -2.55 43.03 11.58
N ALA A 347 -2.92 42.12 12.50
CA ALA A 347 -2.49 42.15 13.89
C ALA A 347 -0.96 42.08 14.03
N TYR A 348 -0.29 41.24 13.23
CA TYR A 348 1.17 41.14 13.18
C TYR A 348 1.83 42.47 12.79
N SER A 349 1.34 43.09 11.71
CA SER A 349 1.87 44.36 11.18
C SER A 349 1.77 45.50 12.20
N ILE A 350 0.66 45.56 12.95
CA ILE A 350 0.38 46.62 13.94
C ILE A 350 1.12 46.37 15.27
N HIS A 351 1.05 45.15 15.83
CA HIS A 351 1.45 44.90 17.23
C HIS A 351 2.75 44.10 17.38
N PHE A 352 3.01 43.12 16.52
CA PHE A 352 4.11 42.16 16.73
C PHE A 352 5.42 42.54 16.02
N ARG A 353 5.36 43.46 15.03
CA ARG A 353 6.51 43.97 14.25
C ARG A 353 7.73 44.39 15.09
N ASN A 354 7.53 44.84 16.32
CA ASN A 354 8.58 45.38 17.21
C ASN A 354 9.14 44.35 18.22
N ILE A 355 8.67 43.09 18.20
CA ILE A 355 9.11 42.07 19.17
C ILE A 355 10.34 41.31 18.62
N SER A 356 11.35 41.11 19.47
CA SER A 356 12.57 40.36 19.13
C SER A 356 12.28 38.93 18.64
N PHE A 357 12.87 38.51 17.53
CA PHE A 357 12.60 37.22 16.85
C PHE A 357 12.60 36.00 17.80
N ARG A 358 13.61 35.86 18.67
CA ARG A 358 13.69 34.75 19.65
C ARG A 358 12.44 34.63 20.52
N LYS A 359 11.85 35.74 20.98
CA LYS A 359 10.65 35.73 21.83
C LYS A 359 9.42 35.26 21.05
N ILE A 360 9.25 35.75 19.81
CA ILE A 360 8.15 35.30 18.94
C ILE A 360 8.27 33.80 18.69
N PHE A 361 9.43 33.33 18.20
CA PHE A 361 9.64 31.92 17.86
C PHE A 361 9.54 30.98 19.08
N PHE A 362 9.98 31.41 20.27
CA PHE A 362 9.79 30.65 21.51
C PHE A 362 8.29 30.42 21.82
N VAL A 363 7.51 31.51 21.89
CA VAL A 363 6.08 31.42 22.21
C VAL A 363 5.32 30.67 21.12
N VAL A 364 5.53 31.02 19.85
CA VAL A 364 4.82 30.42 18.71
C VAL A 364 5.12 28.92 18.58
N GLN A 365 6.35 28.47 18.83
CA GLN A 365 6.68 27.03 18.73
C GLN A 365 6.08 26.23 19.90
N ILE A 366 6.05 26.78 21.13
CA ILE A 366 5.37 26.16 22.27
C ILE A 366 3.86 26.05 22.03
N VAL A 367 3.22 27.14 21.58
CA VAL A 367 1.78 27.12 21.25
C VAL A 367 1.51 26.17 20.07
N SER A 368 2.41 26.08 19.08
CA SER A 368 2.26 25.11 17.98
C SER A 368 2.34 23.65 18.43
N ALA A 369 3.11 23.34 19.48
CA ALA A 369 3.11 22.01 20.09
C ALA A 369 1.81 21.73 20.85
N ALA A 370 1.30 22.71 21.61
CA ALA A 370 0.02 22.60 22.32
C ALA A 370 -1.17 22.41 21.35
N VAL A 371 -1.23 23.17 20.25
CA VAL A 371 -2.23 22.99 19.19
C VAL A 371 -2.03 21.67 18.42
N SER A 372 -0.80 21.18 18.32
CA SER A 372 -0.59 19.82 17.79
C SER A 372 -1.21 18.72 18.67
N PHE A 373 -1.41 19.01 19.95
CA PHE A 373 -1.99 18.10 20.94
C PHE A 373 -3.51 18.26 21.08
N SER A 374 -4.13 19.38 20.67
CA SER A 374 -5.61 19.43 20.56
C SER A 374 -6.13 18.45 19.51
N GLU A 375 -5.44 18.29 18.37
CA GLU A 375 -5.72 17.21 17.42
C GLU A 375 -5.67 15.81 18.08
N PHE A 376 -4.73 15.56 19.01
CA PHE A 376 -4.67 14.29 19.76
C PHE A 376 -5.88 14.12 20.70
N VAL A 377 -6.28 15.16 21.43
CA VAL A 377 -7.46 15.16 22.33
C VAL A 377 -8.74 14.80 21.55
N LEU A 378 -8.86 15.25 20.31
CA LEU A 378 -9.97 14.94 19.41
C LEU A 378 -9.95 13.48 18.91
N VAL A 379 -8.83 12.99 18.39
CA VAL A 379 -8.75 11.60 17.87
C VAL A 379 -8.85 10.57 19.01
N ALA A 380 -8.36 10.91 20.21
CA ALA A 380 -8.58 10.12 21.43
C ALA A 380 -10.03 10.21 21.98
N ARG A 381 -10.92 10.97 21.32
CA ARG A 381 -12.33 11.25 21.70
C ARG A 381 -12.49 11.87 23.11
N TRP A 382 -11.43 12.47 23.66
CA TRP A 382 -11.46 13.12 24.97
C TRP A 382 -12.36 14.36 24.96
N ASN A 383 -12.51 15.03 23.81
CA ASN A 383 -13.43 16.16 23.65
C ASN A 383 -14.87 15.80 24.05
N ILE A 384 -15.35 14.60 23.69
CA ILE A 384 -16.69 14.10 24.07
C ILE A 384 -16.77 13.85 25.58
N ARG A 385 -15.69 13.38 26.22
CA ARG A 385 -15.61 13.23 27.69
C ARG A 385 -15.69 14.57 28.43
N PHE A 386 -15.32 15.67 27.78
CA PHE A 386 -15.50 17.04 28.26
C PHE A 386 -16.81 17.71 27.78
N GLY A 387 -17.69 16.98 27.07
CA GLY A 387 -18.96 17.51 26.57
C GLY A 387 -18.86 18.42 25.34
N ILE A 388 -17.69 18.49 24.68
CA ILE A 388 -17.44 19.36 23.53
C ILE A 388 -17.70 18.60 22.23
N SER A 389 -18.63 19.11 21.40
CA SER A 389 -18.97 18.49 20.12
C SER A 389 -17.81 18.56 19.11
N ASP A 390 -17.71 17.54 18.25
CA ASP A 390 -16.62 17.40 17.28
C ASP A 390 -16.53 18.61 16.32
N GLN A 391 -17.67 19.14 15.89
CA GLN A 391 -17.75 20.31 15.01
C GLN A 391 -17.21 21.58 15.68
N PHE A 392 -17.59 21.82 16.95
CA PHE A 392 -17.11 22.99 17.70
C PHE A 392 -15.62 22.88 18.02
N PHE A 393 -15.15 21.66 18.34
CA PHE A 393 -13.74 21.41 18.59
C PHE A 393 -12.88 21.71 17.34
N ILE A 394 -13.22 21.14 16.18
CA ILE A 394 -12.48 21.37 14.94
C ILE A 394 -12.56 22.84 14.49
N PHE A 395 -13.70 23.50 14.69
CA PHE A 395 -13.86 24.93 14.39
C PHE A 395 -12.88 25.80 15.22
N GLY A 396 -12.71 25.50 16.51
CA GLY A 396 -11.71 26.18 17.35
C GLY A 396 -10.26 25.83 17.00
N ASP A 397 -9.99 24.54 16.72
CA ASP A 397 -8.66 24.02 16.37
C ASP A 397 -8.12 24.65 15.07
N GLU A 398 -8.95 24.80 14.04
CA GLU A 398 -8.57 25.44 12.77
C GLU A 398 -8.23 26.93 12.96
N ILE A 399 -9.02 27.67 13.76
CA ILE A 399 -8.75 29.08 14.08
C ILE A 399 -7.39 29.25 14.75
N VAL A 400 -7.11 28.47 15.81
CA VAL A 400 -5.87 28.64 16.58
C VAL A 400 -4.65 28.14 15.79
N SER A 401 -4.79 27.07 15.01
CA SER A 401 -3.70 26.56 14.16
C SER A 401 -3.30 27.54 13.05
N ASP A 402 -4.25 28.19 12.37
CA ASP A 402 -3.95 29.21 11.34
C ASP A 402 -3.28 30.47 11.93
N VAL A 403 -3.73 30.95 13.10
CA VAL A 403 -3.07 32.05 13.83
C VAL A 403 -1.59 31.71 14.07
N VAL A 404 -1.33 30.51 14.61
CA VAL A 404 0.01 30.07 14.99
C VAL A 404 0.89 29.85 13.76
N ALA A 405 0.35 29.25 12.70
CA ALA A 405 1.07 29.08 11.44
C ALA A 405 1.47 30.43 10.82
N ARG A 406 0.55 31.42 10.82
CA ARG A 406 0.81 32.76 10.27
C ARG A 406 1.79 33.57 11.12
N LEU A 407 1.67 33.50 12.44
CA LEU A 407 2.62 34.10 13.39
C LEU A 407 4.02 33.44 13.35
N LYS A 408 4.14 32.20 12.84
CA LYS A 408 5.45 31.61 12.52
C LYS A 408 5.98 32.07 11.16
N HIS A 409 5.12 32.11 10.15
CA HIS A 409 5.51 32.42 8.77
C HIS A 409 6.01 33.86 8.61
N MET A 410 5.29 34.84 9.15
CA MET A 410 5.60 36.26 8.96
C MET A 410 6.98 36.69 9.50
N PRO A 411 7.39 36.34 10.74
CA PRO A 411 8.75 36.60 11.21
C PRO A 411 9.82 35.87 10.39
N SER A 412 9.53 34.66 9.89
CA SER A 412 10.47 33.86 9.10
C SER A 412 10.83 34.56 7.78
N LEU A 413 9.82 35.09 7.08
CA LEU A 413 10.01 35.88 5.84
C LEU A 413 10.83 37.15 6.09
N VAL A 414 10.48 37.92 7.13
CA VAL A 414 11.18 39.17 7.48
C VAL A 414 12.61 38.89 7.93
N LEU A 415 12.86 37.75 8.58
CA LEU A 415 14.20 37.29 8.95
C LEU A 415 15.03 36.93 7.70
N CYS A 416 14.48 36.14 6.77
CA CYS A 416 15.14 35.83 5.50
C CYS A 416 15.47 37.10 4.70
N ALA A 417 14.53 38.04 4.55
CA ALA A 417 14.75 39.30 3.85
C ALA A 417 15.85 40.18 4.50
N LYS A 418 15.97 40.17 5.83
CA LYS A 418 17.04 40.89 6.57
C LYS A 418 18.41 40.19 6.56
N ILE A 419 18.48 38.94 6.11
CA ILE A 419 19.73 38.17 5.98
C ILE A 419 20.31 38.30 4.56
N CYS A 420 19.51 38.69 3.56
CA CYS A 420 19.96 38.91 2.18
C CYS A 420 20.94 40.09 2.05
N PRO A 421 22.18 39.89 1.56
CA PRO A 421 23.14 40.97 1.34
C PRO A 421 22.90 41.70 0.00
N PRO A 422 23.31 42.98 -0.11
CA PRO A 422 23.11 43.78 -1.30
C PRO A 422 23.90 43.23 -2.51
N GLY A 423 23.24 43.22 -3.68
CA GLY A 423 23.72 42.67 -4.94
C GLY A 423 22.94 41.43 -5.38
N ILE A 424 22.75 40.45 -4.48
CA ILE A 424 22.17 39.14 -4.78
C ILE A 424 20.83 38.84 -4.06
N GLU A 425 20.14 39.86 -3.55
CA GLU A 425 18.98 39.71 -2.66
C GLU A 425 17.91 38.77 -3.21
N GLY A 426 17.56 38.87 -4.49
CA GLY A 426 16.53 38.04 -5.12
C GLY A 426 16.90 36.56 -5.18
N THR A 427 18.13 36.23 -5.59
CA THR A 427 18.61 34.85 -5.69
C THR A 427 18.84 34.24 -4.31
N MET A 428 19.33 35.03 -3.34
CA MET A 428 19.46 34.61 -1.95
C MET A 428 18.09 34.38 -1.30
N PHE A 429 17.12 35.30 -1.48
CA PHE A 429 15.77 35.15 -0.97
C PHE A 429 15.07 33.92 -1.55
N ALA A 430 15.20 33.70 -2.87
CA ALA A 430 14.71 32.49 -3.52
C ALA A 430 15.34 31.21 -2.94
N LEU A 431 16.65 31.20 -2.65
CA LEU A 431 17.33 30.07 -1.98
C LEU A 431 16.80 29.85 -0.56
N LEU A 432 16.64 30.90 0.24
CA LEU A 432 16.13 30.79 1.61
C LEU A 432 14.68 30.28 1.63
N MET A 433 13.83 30.78 0.72
CA MET A 433 12.46 30.29 0.56
C MET A 433 12.41 28.85 0.04
N SER A 434 13.39 28.42 -0.77
CA SER A 434 13.49 27.04 -1.22
C SER A 434 13.83 26.07 -0.09
N ILE A 435 14.75 26.44 0.79
CA ILE A 435 15.09 25.68 2.00
C ILE A 435 13.88 25.64 2.95
N TYR A 436 13.12 26.74 3.05
CA TYR A 436 11.86 26.76 3.78
C TYR A 436 10.84 25.79 3.19
N ASN A 437 10.63 25.77 1.86
CA ASN A 437 9.69 24.85 1.20
C ASN A 437 10.13 23.38 1.37
N PHE A 438 11.42 23.08 1.20
CA PHE A 438 11.98 21.74 1.42
C PHE A 438 11.70 21.18 2.82
N SER A 439 11.65 22.05 3.84
CA SER A 439 11.31 21.62 5.20
C SER A 439 9.90 21.01 5.32
N TRP A 440 8.96 21.44 4.49
CA TRP A 440 7.61 20.85 4.41
C TRP A 440 7.63 19.52 3.65
N SER A 441 8.38 19.42 2.56
CA SER A 441 8.55 18.16 1.83
C SER A 441 9.11 17.05 2.73
N VAL A 442 10.13 17.36 3.54
CA VAL A 442 10.70 16.44 4.53
C VAL A 442 9.68 16.08 5.62
N ALA A 443 8.90 17.05 6.11
CA ALA A 443 7.83 16.78 7.06
C ALA A 443 6.74 15.84 6.48
N SER A 444 6.35 15.99 5.21
CA SER A 444 5.39 15.10 4.53
C SER A 444 5.95 13.70 4.26
N TYR A 445 7.22 13.53 3.88
CA TYR A 445 7.81 12.19 3.76
C TYR A 445 7.98 11.50 5.12
N GLY A 446 8.45 12.21 6.15
CA GLY A 446 8.50 11.69 7.52
C GLY A 446 7.10 11.36 8.06
N GLY A 447 6.10 12.12 7.64
CA GLY A 447 4.68 11.91 7.87
C GLY A 447 4.12 10.63 7.25
N SER A 448 4.37 10.46 5.95
CA SER A 448 4.04 9.27 5.18
C SER A 448 4.65 8.01 5.81
N TRP A 449 5.94 8.05 6.13
CA TRP A 449 6.66 6.98 6.82
C TRP A 449 6.07 6.67 8.20
N LEU A 450 5.77 7.69 9.01
CA LEU A 450 5.19 7.51 10.35
C LEU A 450 3.78 6.90 10.28
N CYS A 451 2.96 7.33 9.32
CA CYS A 451 1.65 6.74 9.06
C CYS A 451 1.74 5.29 8.58
N GLN A 452 2.70 4.95 7.71
CA GLN A 452 2.94 3.58 7.25
C GLN A 452 3.45 2.68 8.38
N TYR A 453 4.43 3.15 9.16
CA TYR A 453 5.00 2.42 10.31
C TYR A 453 3.98 2.15 11.42
N LEU A 454 3.02 3.06 11.62
CA LEU A 454 1.92 2.91 12.58
C LEU A 454 0.65 2.30 11.96
N SER A 455 0.73 1.80 10.72
CA SER A 455 -0.36 1.15 9.97
C SER A 455 -1.65 1.96 9.87
N VAL A 456 -1.53 3.30 9.76
CA VAL A 456 -2.65 4.22 9.62
C VAL A 456 -3.17 4.18 8.19
N SER A 457 -4.36 3.61 7.99
CA SER A 457 -5.07 3.58 6.71
C SER A 457 -6.29 4.49 6.75
N SER A 458 -6.92 4.74 5.60
CA SER A 458 -8.15 5.56 5.56
C SER A 458 -9.39 4.85 6.14
N HIS A 459 -9.23 3.63 6.68
CA HIS A 459 -10.22 2.84 7.41
C HIS A 459 -9.72 2.30 8.76
N ASN A 460 -8.49 2.66 9.19
CA ASN A 460 -7.92 2.24 10.46
C ASN A 460 -7.08 3.37 11.05
N PHE A 461 -7.65 4.07 12.04
CA PHE A 461 -7.03 5.20 12.70
C PHE A 461 -6.38 4.85 14.06
N VAL A 462 -6.24 3.56 14.42
CA VAL A 462 -5.66 3.13 15.71
C VAL A 462 -4.22 3.62 15.92
N GLY A 463 -3.45 3.79 14.84
CA GLY A 463 -2.11 4.39 14.88
C GLY A 463 -2.09 5.92 14.99
N LEU A 464 -3.18 6.62 14.63
CA LEU A 464 -3.20 8.08 14.47
C LEU A 464 -2.94 8.85 15.78
N PRO A 465 -3.48 8.48 16.96
CA PRO A 465 -3.10 9.10 18.24
C PRO A 465 -1.59 9.01 18.53
N LYS A 466 -0.95 7.90 18.19
CA LYS A 466 0.51 7.71 18.39
C LYS A 466 1.29 8.64 17.44
N ALA A 467 0.86 8.76 16.18
CA ALA A 467 1.48 9.66 15.21
C ALA A 467 1.35 11.14 15.64
N LEU A 468 0.16 11.55 16.11
CA LEU A 468 -0.10 12.89 16.63
C LEU A 468 0.73 13.22 17.87
N LEU A 469 0.91 12.26 18.78
CA LEU A 469 1.76 12.43 19.97
C LEU A 469 3.24 12.61 19.58
N VAL A 470 3.76 11.79 18.67
CA VAL A 470 5.14 11.91 18.14
C VAL A 470 5.35 13.28 17.49
N ARG A 471 4.42 13.73 16.63
CA ARG A 471 4.45 15.07 16.01
C ARG A 471 4.43 16.20 17.05
N SER A 472 3.60 16.07 18.10
CA SER A 472 3.50 17.06 19.18
C SER A 472 4.80 17.22 19.97
N ILE A 473 5.44 16.09 20.31
CA ILE A 473 6.74 16.08 21.00
C ILE A 473 7.84 16.63 20.07
N ALA A 474 7.85 16.22 18.81
CA ALA A 474 8.86 16.66 17.84
C ALA A 474 8.82 18.19 17.59
N LYS A 475 7.65 18.82 17.66
CA LYS A 475 7.52 20.29 17.62
C LYS A 475 8.22 21.03 18.77
N LEU A 476 8.55 20.38 19.89
CA LEU A 476 9.27 21.01 21.01
C LEU A 476 10.79 21.02 20.82
N ILE A 477 11.35 20.08 20.04
CA ILE A 477 12.81 19.96 19.81
C ILE A 477 13.46 21.28 19.31
N PRO A 478 12.86 22.04 18.37
CA PRO A 478 13.42 23.32 17.89
C PRO A 478 13.56 24.41 18.97
N VAL A 479 12.84 24.31 20.09
CA VAL A 479 12.96 25.26 21.21
C VAL A 479 14.37 25.20 21.82
N LEU A 480 14.96 24.01 21.89
CA LEU A 480 16.34 23.80 22.36
C LEU A 480 17.39 24.44 21.43
N LEU A 481 17.03 24.72 20.17
CA LEU A 481 17.91 25.26 19.14
C LEU A 481 17.76 26.78 18.93
N LEU A 482 16.89 27.47 19.68
CA LEU A 482 16.62 28.91 19.53
C LEU A 482 17.85 29.82 19.70
N TRP A 483 18.94 29.32 20.29
CA TRP A 483 20.23 30.02 20.35
C TRP A 483 20.82 30.33 18.97
N MET A 484 20.43 29.57 17.93
CA MET A 484 20.87 29.73 16.54
C MET A 484 20.28 30.97 15.84
N ILE A 485 19.16 31.51 16.33
CA ILE A 485 18.55 32.74 15.81
C ILE A 485 19.22 33.96 16.49
N PRO A 486 19.50 35.09 15.81
CA PRO A 486 19.89 36.33 16.47
C PRO A 486 18.75 36.93 17.32
N VAL A 487 19.10 37.71 18.34
CA VAL A 487 18.11 38.44 19.18
C VAL A 487 17.45 39.57 18.37
N SER A 488 18.29 40.33 17.67
CA SER A 488 17.96 41.38 16.71
C SER A 488 19.00 41.34 15.58
N ILE A 489 18.60 41.79 14.38
CA ILE A 489 19.54 42.09 13.28
C ILE A 489 19.54 43.60 13.14
N ASN A 490 20.69 44.22 13.41
CA ASN A 490 20.88 45.65 13.22
C ASN A 490 21.59 45.87 11.87
N VAL A 491 20.94 46.55 10.93
CA VAL A 491 21.31 46.52 9.49
C VAL A 491 22.69 47.15 9.23
N GLN A 492 23.18 47.98 10.14
CA GLN A 492 24.51 48.59 10.07
C GLN A 492 25.65 47.58 10.24
N SER A 493 25.56 46.64 11.19
CA SER A 493 26.65 45.68 11.45
C SER A 493 26.88 44.70 10.29
N THR A 494 25.86 44.47 9.45
CA THR A 494 25.98 43.60 8.26
C THR A 494 26.84 44.22 7.15
N LYS A 495 27.10 45.54 7.18
CA LYS A 495 28.07 46.18 6.27
C LYS A 495 29.49 45.89 6.72
N GLU A 496 29.79 46.20 7.97
CA GLU A 496 31.11 45.99 8.60
C GLU A 496 31.51 44.50 8.60
N SER A 497 30.56 43.57 8.78
CA SER A 497 30.86 42.12 8.75
C SER A 497 31.01 41.53 7.34
N VAL A 498 30.82 42.32 6.27
CA VAL A 498 31.04 41.91 4.87
C VAL A 498 32.30 42.57 4.30
N GLU A 499 32.74 43.69 4.86
CA GLU A 499 34.09 44.24 4.65
C GLU A 499 35.14 43.50 5.52
N MET A 500 35.28 42.20 5.30
CA MET A 500 36.41 41.40 5.81
C MET A 500 37.31 40.91 4.66
N ASP A 501 38.37 41.68 4.44
CA ASP A 501 39.66 41.34 3.82
C ASP A 501 39.73 40.41 2.58
N LYS A 502 40.31 40.99 1.51
CA LYS A 502 40.99 40.31 0.38
C LYS A 502 40.13 39.38 -0.50
N VAL A 503 39.25 39.98 -1.29
CA VAL A 503 38.82 39.43 -2.60
C VAL A 503 39.45 40.19 -3.79
N SER A 504 39.94 41.42 -3.56
CA SER A 504 40.56 42.30 -4.57
C SER A 504 42.02 42.01 -4.93
N GLU A 505 42.66 41.01 -4.31
CA GLU A 505 44.06 40.63 -4.60
C GLU A 505 44.20 39.42 -5.54
N LEU A 506 43.10 38.80 -5.97
CA LEU A 506 43.14 37.57 -6.78
C LEU A 506 43.50 37.77 -8.28
N GLU A 507 43.63 39.01 -8.74
CA GLU A 507 44.02 39.33 -10.14
C GLU A 507 45.34 40.13 -10.25
N ALA A 508 45.98 40.50 -9.13
CA ALA A 508 47.22 41.28 -9.11
C ALA A 508 48.37 40.48 -8.47
N GLY A 509 49.04 39.66 -9.27
CA GLY A 509 50.13 38.80 -8.78
C GLY A 509 51.40 39.58 -8.43
N ASN A 510 51.72 39.69 -7.13
CA ASN A 510 53.10 39.89 -6.67
C ASN A 510 53.34 39.19 -5.31
N SER A 511 54.58 38.77 -5.06
CA SER A 511 54.95 37.97 -3.88
C SER A 511 55.43 38.82 -2.70
N ASN A 512 54.93 38.50 -1.50
CA ASN A 512 55.69 38.35 -0.23
C ASN A 512 54.80 38.58 1.03
N VAL A 513 54.47 37.51 1.77
CA VAL A 513 53.88 37.57 3.13
C VAL A 513 54.49 36.45 4.01
N PRO A 514 54.74 36.64 5.33
CA PRO A 514 55.55 35.71 6.14
C PRO A 514 54.93 34.33 6.45
N LYS A 515 55.81 33.39 6.89
CA LYS A 515 55.56 31.94 6.99
C LYS A 515 54.64 31.45 8.14
N ASP A 516 54.31 32.30 9.11
CA ASP A 516 53.92 31.83 10.46
C ASP A 516 52.42 31.55 10.68
N SER A 517 51.71 31.12 9.64
CA SER A 517 50.25 30.83 9.69
C SER A 517 49.90 29.44 9.13
N SER A 518 50.84 28.49 9.23
CA SER A 518 50.73 27.16 8.61
C SER A 518 50.05 26.10 9.49
N HIS A 519 50.08 26.25 10.82
CA HIS A 519 49.59 25.23 11.76
C HIS A 519 48.05 25.23 11.90
N ASP A 520 47.45 26.41 12.10
CA ASP A 520 45.99 26.55 12.31
C ASP A 520 45.17 26.13 11.08
N ARG A 521 45.63 26.49 9.87
CA ARG A 521 44.96 26.15 8.60
C ARG A 521 44.81 24.64 8.44
N ARG A 522 45.79 23.84 8.89
CA ARG A 522 45.72 22.37 8.84
C ARG A 522 44.63 21.82 9.75
N PHE A 523 44.49 22.33 10.97
CA PHE A 523 43.44 21.87 11.89
C PHE A 523 42.03 22.19 11.36
N GLN A 524 41.82 23.41 10.85
CA GLN A 524 40.54 23.79 10.24
C GLN A 524 40.23 22.96 8.99
N THR A 525 41.21 22.71 8.11
CA THR A 525 41.00 21.89 6.90
C THR A 525 40.70 20.42 7.22
N ILE A 526 41.32 19.84 8.25
CA ILE A 526 41.03 18.45 8.68
C ILE A 526 39.63 18.34 9.29
N ALA A 527 39.20 19.31 10.09
CA ALA A 527 37.82 19.38 10.60
C ALA A 527 36.80 19.55 9.46
N TYR A 528 37.09 20.44 8.51
CA TYR A 528 36.29 20.68 7.31
C TYR A 528 36.14 19.41 6.44
N MET A 529 37.24 18.68 6.19
CA MET A 529 37.20 17.40 5.46
C MET A 529 36.45 16.31 6.22
N ARG A 530 36.47 16.28 7.56
CA ARG A 530 35.64 15.35 8.34
C ARG A 530 34.16 15.72 8.27
N MET A 531 33.80 16.98 8.49
CA MET A 531 32.41 17.45 8.40
C MET A 531 31.82 17.25 7.00
N THR A 532 32.52 17.63 5.94
CA THR A 532 32.04 17.45 4.55
C THR A 532 31.95 15.97 4.16
N ARG A 533 32.88 15.11 4.59
CA ARG A 533 32.76 13.65 4.38
C ARG A 533 31.64 13.02 5.20
N ILE A 534 31.34 13.51 6.41
CA ILE A 534 30.16 13.08 7.17
C ILE A 534 28.90 13.54 6.45
N TRP A 535 28.78 14.82 6.09
CA TRP A 535 27.59 15.34 5.42
C TRP A 535 27.34 14.68 4.07
N MET A 536 28.37 14.48 3.24
CA MET A 536 28.26 13.73 1.99
C MET A 536 27.99 12.23 2.19
N ARG A 537 28.48 11.60 3.26
CA ARG A 537 28.12 10.20 3.56
C ARG A 537 26.70 10.08 4.10
N SER A 538 26.23 11.04 4.89
CA SER A 538 24.86 11.10 5.38
C SER A 538 23.87 11.40 4.27
N SER A 539 24.17 12.35 3.37
CA SER A 539 23.33 12.64 2.21
C SER A 539 23.43 11.55 1.13
N ALA A 540 24.58 10.89 0.95
CA ALA A 540 24.67 9.70 0.09
C ALA A 540 23.91 8.49 0.68
N LEU A 541 23.95 8.27 2.01
CA LEU A 541 23.08 7.28 2.66
C LEU A 541 21.61 7.64 2.45
N LEU A 542 21.23 8.90 2.69
CA LEU A 542 19.83 9.34 2.54
C LEU A 542 19.38 9.23 1.08
N SER A 543 20.23 9.57 0.11
CA SER A 543 19.96 9.39 -1.32
C SER A 543 19.90 7.92 -1.72
N LEU A 544 20.76 7.03 -1.18
CA LEU A 544 20.66 5.58 -1.40
C LEU A 544 19.38 4.99 -0.80
N ILE A 545 18.98 5.46 0.38
CA ILE A 545 17.71 5.14 1.05
C ILE A 545 16.52 5.73 0.29
N ILE A 546 16.68 6.79 -0.52
CA ILE A 546 15.63 7.30 -1.40
C ILE A 546 15.59 6.51 -2.72
N THR A 547 16.73 6.18 -3.33
CA THR A 547 16.78 5.46 -4.63
C THR A 547 16.52 3.96 -4.53
N GLN A 548 16.73 3.33 -3.37
CA GLN A 548 16.27 1.95 -3.15
C GLN A 548 14.73 1.86 -3.03
N TRP A 549 14.05 2.96 -2.72
CA TRP A 549 12.61 2.98 -2.40
C TRP A 549 11.74 3.49 -3.55
N SER A 550 12.34 3.93 -4.66
CA SER A 550 11.65 4.28 -5.92
C SER A 550 11.51 3.10 -6.89
N LEU A 551 11.67 1.85 -6.42
CA LEU A 551 11.70 0.63 -7.26
C LEU A 551 10.79 -0.50 -6.71
N GLN A 552 9.69 -0.13 -6.06
CA GLN A 552 8.66 -1.07 -5.55
C GLN A 552 7.23 -0.50 -5.74
N ILE A 553 6.83 -0.25 -6.98
CA ILE A 553 5.44 0.15 -7.30
C ILE A 553 4.49 -1.07 -7.37
N ASP A 554 5.01 -2.27 -7.66
CA ASP A 554 4.24 -3.54 -7.69
C ASP A 554 4.43 -4.48 -6.47
N ALA A 555 5.31 -4.15 -5.53
CA ALA A 555 5.57 -4.98 -4.35
C ALA A 555 4.75 -4.56 -3.12
N GLN A 556 3.42 -4.56 -3.23
CA GLN A 556 2.53 -4.22 -2.09
C GLN A 556 2.44 -5.31 -1.01
N CYS A 557 3.13 -6.44 -1.22
CA CYS A 557 3.42 -7.48 -0.23
C CYS A 557 4.93 -7.77 -0.28
N ALA A 558 5.55 -8.01 0.88
CA ALA A 558 7.01 -8.19 0.97
C ALA A 558 7.50 -9.54 0.39
N GLU A 559 6.60 -10.49 0.19
CA GLU A 559 6.87 -11.82 -0.33
C GLU A 559 5.93 -12.16 -1.50
N PRO A 560 6.35 -13.02 -2.45
CA PRO A 560 5.50 -13.49 -3.55
C PRO A 560 4.29 -14.29 -3.03
N ARG A 561 3.29 -14.51 -3.89
CA ARG A 561 2.12 -15.32 -3.54
C ARG A 561 2.52 -16.79 -3.34
N VAL A 562 2.63 -17.23 -2.08
CA VAL A 562 2.80 -18.65 -1.74
C VAL A 562 1.47 -19.22 -1.27
N ARG A 563 1.05 -20.34 -1.87
CA ARG A 563 -0.12 -21.12 -1.47
C ARG A 563 0.36 -22.33 -0.64
N ARG A 564 -0.14 -22.46 0.59
CA ARG A 564 0.35 -23.45 1.57
C ARG A 564 -0.81 -24.36 2.01
N SER A 565 -0.50 -25.58 2.45
CA SER A 565 -1.52 -26.50 2.99
C SER A 565 -2.18 -25.90 4.23
N TRP A 566 -3.50 -26.07 4.38
CA TRP A 566 -4.26 -25.57 5.54
C TRP A 566 -3.75 -26.11 6.89
N ASP A 567 -3.21 -27.33 6.91
CA ASP A 567 -2.62 -27.91 8.13
C ASP A 567 -1.29 -27.22 8.53
N LEU A 568 -0.70 -26.40 7.65
CA LEU A 568 0.50 -25.59 7.93
C LEU A 568 0.17 -24.14 8.35
N TYR A 569 -1.10 -23.73 8.37
CA TYR A 569 -1.54 -22.40 8.82
C TYR A 569 -1.63 -22.35 10.35
N ASN A 570 -1.04 -21.33 10.97
CA ASN A 570 -1.21 -21.07 12.40
C ASN A 570 -2.59 -20.44 12.72
N PHE A 571 -2.96 -20.39 14.01
CA PHE A 571 -4.27 -19.88 14.46
C PHE A 571 -4.61 -18.48 13.93
N ASN A 572 -3.64 -17.57 13.82
CA ASN A 572 -3.88 -16.22 13.31
C ASN A 572 -4.08 -16.21 11.78
N GLU A 573 -3.31 -17.01 11.04
CA GLU A 573 -3.50 -17.19 9.59
C GLU A 573 -4.87 -17.81 9.29
N LYS A 574 -5.26 -18.87 10.01
CA LYS A 574 -6.58 -19.51 9.89
C LYS A 574 -7.72 -18.53 10.18
N ASN A 575 -7.62 -17.76 11.27
CA ASN A 575 -8.64 -16.77 11.63
C ASN A 575 -8.75 -15.63 10.61
N LEU A 576 -7.62 -15.13 10.08
CA LEU A 576 -7.61 -14.07 9.06
C LEU A 576 -8.29 -14.55 7.76
N TYR A 577 -8.01 -15.78 7.32
CA TYR A 577 -8.66 -16.35 6.15
C TYR A 577 -10.17 -16.55 6.36
N LEU A 578 -10.57 -17.11 7.51
CA LEU A 578 -11.98 -17.30 7.86
C LEU A 578 -12.73 -15.98 8.07
N SER A 579 -12.08 -14.91 8.55
CA SER A 579 -12.70 -13.58 8.67
C SER A 579 -12.85 -12.88 7.32
N ALA A 580 -11.93 -13.11 6.37
CA ALA A 580 -12.06 -12.64 4.99
C ALA A 580 -13.31 -13.25 4.33
N ILE A 581 -13.45 -14.58 4.37
CA ILE A 581 -14.63 -15.28 3.81
C ILE A 581 -15.91 -14.82 4.50
N ARG A 582 -15.90 -14.67 5.84
CA ARG A 582 -17.08 -14.19 6.60
C ARG A 582 -17.54 -12.81 6.11
N LEU A 583 -16.59 -11.91 5.84
CA LEU A 583 -16.86 -10.58 5.30
C LEU A 583 -17.28 -10.61 3.82
N ALA A 584 -16.75 -11.53 3.01
CA ALA A 584 -17.18 -11.75 1.63
C ALA A 584 -18.63 -12.27 1.54
N MET A 585 -19.06 -13.13 2.47
CA MET A 585 -20.45 -13.56 2.61
C MET A 585 -21.35 -12.40 3.05
N GLN A 586 -20.96 -11.66 4.08
CA GLN A 586 -21.73 -10.51 4.60
C GLN A 586 -21.90 -9.37 3.59
N ARG A 587 -20.94 -9.18 2.68
CA ARG A 587 -21.02 -8.22 1.55
C ARG A 587 -21.69 -8.79 0.30
N GLY A 588 -22.13 -10.05 0.30
CA GLY A 588 -22.75 -10.73 -0.85
C GLY A 588 -21.79 -11.15 -1.97
N PHE A 589 -20.53 -10.70 -1.98
CA PHE A 589 -19.54 -11.06 -3.02
C PHE A 589 -19.36 -12.58 -3.16
N HIS A 590 -19.31 -13.33 -2.05
CA HIS A 590 -19.14 -14.78 -2.10
C HIS A 590 -20.26 -15.49 -2.88
N GLN A 591 -21.51 -15.04 -2.73
CA GLN A 591 -22.67 -15.57 -3.45
C GLN A 591 -22.60 -15.28 -4.97
N LYS A 592 -21.96 -14.17 -5.37
CA LYS A 592 -21.76 -13.82 -6.78
C LYS A 592 -20.76 -14.72 -7.51
N PHE A 593 -19.82 -15.35 -6.80
CA PHE A 593 -19.00 -16.43 -7.37
C PHE A 593 -19.81 -17.72 -7.57
N THR A 594 -20.82 -18.00 -6.75
CA THR A 594 -21.80 -19.06 -7.04
C THR A 594 -22.63 -18.75 -8.30
N GLU A 595 -23.05 -17.50 -8.50
CA GLU A 595 -23.76 -17.08 -9.73
C GLU A 595 -22.91 -17.35 -10.97
N LEU A 596 -21.64 -16.97 -10.91
CA LEU A 596 -20.65 -17.15 -11.98
C LEU A 596 -20.42 -18.62 -12.35
N HIS A 597 -20.39 -19.51 -11.36
CA HIS A 597 -20.22 -20.96 -11.55
C HIS A 597 -21.49 -21.67 -12.05
N THR A 598 -22.67 -21.08 -11.82
CA THR A 598 -23.98 -21.66 -12.18
C THR A 598 -24.62 -21.03 -13.44
N GLU A 599 -23.98 -20.02 -14.03
CA GLU A 599 -24.39 -19.46 -15.32
C GLU A 599 -24.14 -20.48 -16.44
N TYR A 600 -25.15 -20.74 -17.29
CA TYR A 600 -25.16 -21.85 -18.24
C TYR A 600 -23.93 -21.91 -19.18
N PHE A 601 -23.50 -20.78 -19.75
CA PHE A 601 -22.34 -20.76 -20.64
C PHE A 601 -21.01 -20.85 -19.86
N SER A 602 -21.01 -20.44 -18.60
CA SER A 602 -19.86 -20.56 -17.70
C SER A 602 -19.71 -22.01 -17.19
N GLU A 603 -20.80 -22.72 -16.84
CA GLU A 603 -20.78 -24.17 -16.51
C GLU A 603 -20.22 -25.01 -17.67
N LEU A 604 -20.63 -24.70 -18.91
CA LEU A 604 -20.26 -25.41 -20.12
C LEU A 604 -18.74 -25.45 -20.36
N GLU A 605 -18.02 -24.40 -19.95
CA GLU A 605 -16.55 -24.36 -19.98
C GLU A 605 -15.93 -24.90 -18.67
N ALA A 606 -16.51 -24.57 -17.52
CA ALA A 606 -16.01 -24.95 -16.20
C ALA A 606 -15.86 -26.47 -16.02
N HIS A 607 -16.81 -27.27 -16.53
CA HIS A 607 -16.85 -28.73 -16.31
C HIS A 607 -16.84 -29.53 -17.62
N ARG A 608 -16.46 -30.81 -17.52
CA ARG A 608 -16.57 -31.84 -18.57
C ARG A 608 -15.97 -31.35 -19.89
N SER A 609 -14.81 -30.72 -19.78
CA SER A 609 -14.10 -29.97 -20.83
C SER A 609 -12.59 -30.17 -20.73
N GLY A 610 -11.85 -29.91 -21.80
CA GLY A 610 -10.38 -29.89 -21.76
C GLY A 610 -9.78 -28.68 -21.02
N VAL A 611 -10.63 -27.78 -20.52
CA VAL A 611 -10.24 -26.50 -19.92
C VAL A 611 -10.61 -26.37 -18.43
N PHE A 612 -11.20 -27.42 -17.83
CA PHE A 612 -11.69 -27.44 -16.44
C PHE A 612 -10.70 -26.82 -15.43
N ILE A 613 -9.41 -27.21 -15.47
CA ILE A 613 -8.42 -26.64 -14.53
C ILE A 613 -8.13 -25.16 -14.81
N TYR A 614 -7.95 -24.78 -16.08
CA TYR A 614 -7.61 -23.39 -16.44
C TYR A 614 -8.74 -22.41 -16.18
N TRP A 615 -9.99 -22.83 -16.41
CA TRP A 615 -11.18 -22.07 -16.04
C TRP A 615 -11.24 -21.88 -14.51
N HIS A 616 -11.07 -22.97 -13.74
CA HIS A 616 -11.04 -22.89 -12.27
C HIS A 616 -9.86 -22.08 -11.72
N ARG A 617 -8.69 -22.07 -12.39
CA ARG A 617 -7.55 -21.21 -12.03
C ARG A 617 -7.90 -19.72 -12.08
N VAL A 618 -8.59 -19.26 -13.14
CA VAL A 618 -9.05 -17.86 -13.22
C VAL A 618 -10.14 -17.58 -12.19
N PHE A 619 -11.04 -18.52 -11.93
CA PHE A 619 -12.08 -18.40 -10.90
C PHE A 619 -11.47 -18.23 -9.49
N LEU A 620 -10.48 -19.05 -9.15
CA LEU A 620 -9.71 -18.97 -7.90
C LEU A 620 -8.94 -17.65 -7.78
N LEU A 621 -8.29 -17.18 -8.85
CA LEU A 621 -7.57 -15.91 -8.85
C LEU A 621 -8.51 -14.71 -8.68
N GLY A 622 -9.66 -14.70 -9.35
CA GLY A 622 -10.70 -13.69 -9.13
C GLY A 622 -11.23 -13.69 -7.69
N TYR A 623 -11.41 -14.88 -7.10
CA TYR A 623 -11.84 -15.02 -5.71
C TYR A 623 -10.76 -14.55 -4.72
N GLU A 624 -9.49 -14.89 -4.96
CA GLU A 624 -8.35 -14.42 -4.18
C GLU A 624 -8.21 -12.89 -4.25
N ASN A 625 -8.33 -12.30 -5.44
CA ASN A 625 -8.33 -10.86 -5.65
C ASN A 625 -9.49 -10.16 -4.93
N MET A 626 -10.70 -10.76 -4.95
CA MET A 626 -11.85 -10.27 -4.19
C MET A 626 -11.61 -10.32 -2.67
N LEU A 627 -11.07 -11.41 -2.13
CA LEU A 627 -10.71 -11.49 -0.71
C LEU A 627 -9.68 -10.42 -0.33
N ARG A 628 -8.66 -10.22 -1.18
CA ARG A 628 -7.60 -9.21 -0.98
C ARG A 628 -8.13 -7.77 -1.04
N SER A 629 -9.20 -7.51 -1.79
CA SER A 629 -9.82 -6.18 -1.86
C SER A 629 -10.75 -5.85 -0.68
N LEU A 630 -11.00 -6.78 0.25
CA LEU A 630 -11.96 -6.54 1.34
C LEU A 630 -11.49 -5.48 2.35
N GLY A 631 -10.17 -5.26 2.46
CA GLY A 631 -9.52 -4.24 3.27
C GLY A 631 -8.05 -4.57 3.53
N GLU A 632 -7.26 -3.59 4.01
CA GLU A 632 -5.80 -3.73 4.22
C GLU A 632 -5.35 -5.01 4.95
N PRO A 633 -6.04 -5.54 6.00
CA PRO A 633 -5.63 -6.81 6.64
C PRO A 633 -5.60 -8.02 5.70
N TYR A 634 -6.38 -7.99 4.62
CA TYR A 634 -6.52 -9.09 3.67
C TYR A 634 -5.67 -8.89 2.40
N LYS A 635 -5.04 -7.73 2.24
CA LYS A 635 -4.32 -7.30 1.03
C LYS A 635 -3.26 -8.27 0.50
N CYS A 636 -2.65 -9.04 1.41
CA CYS A 636 -1.64 -10.05 1.11
C CYS A 636 -2.11 -11.51 1.28
N LEU A 637 -3.40 -11.74 1.54
CA LEU A 637 -4.00 -13.06 1.66
C LEU A 637 -3.82 -13.87 0.36
N THR A 638 -3.34 -15.10 0.48
CA THR A 638 -3.30 -16.11 -0.60
C THR A 638 -4.28 -17.24 -0.26
N LEU A 639 -4.76 -17.97 -1.29
CA LEU A 639 -5.59 -19.15 -1.03
C LEU A 639 -4.74 -20.30 -0.45
N PRO A 640 -5.16 -20.93 0.66
CA PRO A 640 -4.62 -22.22 1.09
C PRO A 640 -5.09 -23.33 0.13
N PHE A 641 -4.46 -24.51 0.22
CA PHE A 641 -4.99 -25.75 -0.36
C PHE A 641 -5.31 -26.79 0.70
N TRP A 642 -6.24 -27.70 0.39
CA TRP A 642 -6.55 -28.85 1.22
C TRP A 642 -5.68 -30.03 0.77
N ASP A 643 -4.69 -30.37 1.59
CA ASP A 643 -3.87 -31.56 1.37
C ASP A 643 -4.65 -32.84 1.70
N HIS A 644 -5.15 -33.50 0.65
CA HIS A 644 -5.82 -34.79 0.75
C HIS A 644 -4.84 -35.95 1.02
N LEU A 645 -3.56 -35.80 0.67
CA LEU A 645 -2.57 -36.85 0.85
C LEU A 645 -2.12 -36.94 2.31
N ALA A 646 -1.83 -35.80 2.95
CA ALA A 646 -1.57 -35.76 4.39
C ALA A 646 -2.76 -36.29 5.22
N ALA A 647 -4.00 -35.99 4.81
CA ALA A 647 -5.20 -36.50 5.49
C ALA A 647 -5.41 -38.02 5.29
N THR A 648 -5.14 -38.55 4.09
CA THR A 648 -5.19 -40.02 3.85
C THR A 648 -3.99 -40.77 4.43
N ALA A 649 -2.85 -40.12 4.61
CA ALA A 649 -1.69 -40.65 5.34
C ALA A 649 -2.03 -40.84 6.83
N LYS A 650 -2.61 -39.84 7.50
CA LYS A 650 -3.13 -39.97 8.88
C LYS A 650 -4.14 -41.11 9.02
N ARG A 651 -5.02 -41.29 8.02
CA ARG A 651 -5.97 -42.42 7.98
C ARG A 651 -5.25 -43.76 7.83
N SER A 652 -4.24 -43.83 6.98
CA SER A 652 -3.43 -45.04 6.76
C SER A 652 -2.60 -45.42 7.98
N ALA A 653 -2.11 -44.43 8.74
CA ALA A 653 -1.42 -44.62 10.01
C ALA A 653 -2.37 -44.91 11.21
N GLY A 654 -3.68 -45.03 10.98
CA GLY A 654 -4.67 -45.34 12.01
C GLY A 654 -4.99 -44.20 12.99
N GLN A 655 -4.52 -42.98 12.75
CA GLN A 655 -4.70 -41.83 13.64
C GLN A 655 -6.12 -41.23 13.62
N CYS A 656 -6.89 -41.56 12.59
CA CYS A 656 -8.26 -41.09 12.38
C CYS A 656 -9.07 -42.14 11.60
N THR A 657 -10.40 -42.03 11.63
CA THR A 657 -11.30 -42.96 10.92
C THR A 657 -12.17 -42.24 9.88
N TYR A 658 -12.78 -41.12 10.26
CA TYR A 658 -13.72 -40.37 9.40
C TYR A 658 -13.08 -39.10 8.83
N MET A 659 -13.63 -38.62 7.73
CA MET A 659 -13.07 -37.51 6.95
C MET A 659 -12.88 -36.24 7.80
N GLU A 660 -13.89 -35.85 8.60
CA GLU A 660 -13.85 -34.69 9.51
C GLU A 660 -12.81 -34.84 10.64
N GLN A 661 -12.37 -36.06 10.97
CA GLN A 661 -11.28 -36.29 11.94
C GLN A 661 -9.89 -36.20 11.28
N CYS A 662 -9.77 -36.61 10.02
CA CYS A 662 -8.48 -36.69 9.33
C CYS A 662 -8.01 -35.34 8.78
N ALA A 663 -8.92 -34.39 8.51
CA ALA A 663 -8.60 -33.10 7.90
C ALA A 663 -9.13 -31.92 8.74
N SER A 664 -8.23 -31.16 9.38
CA SER A 664 -8.58 -30.07 10.32
C SER A 664 -9.41 -28.95 9.69
N ILE A 665 -9.28 -28.77 8.37
CA ILE A 665 -10.06 -27.81 7.57
C ILE A 665 -11.58 -28.00 7.72
N LEU A 666 -12.04 -29.25 7.84
CA LEU A 666 -13.47 -29.55 7.87
C LEU A 666 -14.11 -29.04 9.17
N THR A 667 -13.44 -29.27 10.31
CA THR A 667 -13.84 -28.72 11.61
C THR A 667 -13.68 -27.20 11.67
N ASP A 668 -12.55 -26.67 11.19
CA ASP A 668 -12.26 -25.23 11.25
C ASP A 668 -13.28 -24.39 10.46
N PHE A 669 -13.82 -24.94 9.37
CA PHE A 669 -14.83 -24.27 8.55
C PHE A 669 -16.26 -24.41 9.10
N GLY A 670 -16.48 -25.26 10.13
CA GLY A 670 -17.77 -25.41 10.82
C GLY A 670 -18.24 -26.86 11.04
N GLY A 671 -17.48 -27.88 10.63
CA GLY A 671 -17.83 -29.30 10.78
C GLY A 671 -19.09 -29.74 10.02
N SER A 672 -19.69 -30.86 10.43
CA SER A 672 -20.98 -31.36 9.92
C SER A 672 -22.02 -31.71 11.01
N SER A 673 -21.66 -31.50 12.29
CA SER A 673 -22.43 -32.02 13.42
C SER A 673 -23.55 -31.13 13.97
N THR A 674 -23.49 -29.80 13.79
CA THR A 674 -24.45 -28.85 14.41
C THR A 674 -25.14 -27.98 13.36
N GLY A 675 -26.48 -28.06 13.29
CA GLY A 675 -27.28 -27.36 12.29
C GLY A 675 -28.73 -27.80 12.28
N TYR A 676 -29.52 -27.24 11.35
CA TYR A 676 -30.93 -27.60 11.18
C TYR A 676 -31.08 -28.96 10.48
N THR A 677 -31.94 -29.82 11.04
CA THR A 677 -32.25 -31.16 10.53
C THR A 677 -33.69 -31.30 10.02
N THR A 678 -34.54 -30.29 10.21
CA THR A 678 -35.98 -30.32 9.87
C THR A 678 -36.36 -29.23 8.87
N SER A 679 -37.29 -29.57 7.98
CA SER A 679 -37.90 -28.63 7.03
C SER A 679 -38.88 -27.69 7.76
N PRO A 680 -39.00 -26.40 7.38
CA PRO A 680 -38.35 -25.74 6.23
C PRO A 680 -36.91 -25.26 6.49
N TYR A 681 -36.44 -25.28 7.74
CA TYR A 681 -35.17 -24.63 8.14
C TYR A 681 -33.90 -25.29 7.60
N ASN A 682 -33.99 -26.52 7.07
CA ASN A 682 -32.89 -27.22 6.43
C ASN A 682 -32.91 -27.13 4.88
N THR A 683 -34.00 -26.66 4.26
CA THR A 683 -34.11 -26.46 2.80
C THR A 683 -33.59 -25.07 2.43
N MET A 684 -32.68 -24.99 1.47
CA MET A 684 -32.08 -23.74 1.00
C MET A 684 -32.59 -23.35 -0.39
N LYS A 685 -32.84 -22.06 -0.65
CA LYS A 685 -33.08 -21.57 -2.02
C LYS A 685 -31.90 -20.74 -2.51
N VAL A 686 -31.37 -21.09 -3.69
CA VAL A 686 -30.20 -20.45 -4.31
C VAL A 686 -30.48 -20.31 -5.81
N TYR A 687 -30.39 -19.09 -6.37
CA TYR A 687 -30.53 -18.85 -7.81
C TYR A 687 -31.69 -19.61 -8.49
N ASN A 688 -32.86 -19.58 -7.85
CA ASN A 688 -34.10 -20.29 -8.20
C ASN A 688 -34.11 -21.82 -8.09
N VAL A 689 -32.98 -22.45 -7.74
CA VAL A 689 -32.93 -23.86 -7.32
C VAL A 689 -33.33 -23.98 -5.85
N SER A 690 -34.19 -24.95 -5.52
CA SER A 690 -34.58 -25.30 -4.15
C SER A 690 -33.85 -26.57 -3.74
N ILE A 691 -32.80 -26.42 -2.95
CA ILE A 691 -31.87 -27.46 -2.53
C ILE A 691 -32.40 -28.06 -1.22
N THR A 692 -32.78 -29.34 -1.27
CA THR A 692 -33.43 -30.05 -0.16
C THR A 692 -32.50 -31.15 0.33
N PRO A 693 -32.20 -31.24 1.64
CA PRO A 693 -31.25 -32.21 2.18
C PRO A 693 -31.60 -33.65 1.85
N ALA A 694 -30.58 -34.42 1.49
CA ALA A 694 -30.66 -35.88 1.46
C ALA A 694 -30.70 -36.47 2.89
N ARG A 695 -30.67 -37.80 3.00
CA ARG A 695 -30.71 -38.47 4.31
C ARG A 695 -29.45 -38.16 5.12
N ASN A 696 -29.64 -37.83 6.41
CA ASN A 696 -28.60 -37.51 7.40
C ASN A 696 -27.83 -36.20 7.19
N GLU A 697 -28.23 -35.37 6.23
CA GLU A 697 -27.63 -34.05 5.98
C GLU A 697 -28.14 -32.97 6.93
N ARG A 698 -27.37 -31.87 7.07
CA ARG A 698 -27.72 -30.75 7.96
C ARG A 698 -27.38 -29.41 7.33
N CYS A 699 -28.23 -28.40 7.54
CA CYS A 699 -27.85 -27.02 7.25
C CYS A 699 -27.04 -26.49 8.45
N VAL A 700 -25.71 -26.52 8.33
CA VAL A 700 -24.73 -26.30 9.40
C VAL A 700 -24.64 -24.82 9.76
N THR A 701 -24.83 -24.51 11.05
CA THR A 701 -24.95 -23.14 11.60
C THR A 701 -23.68 -22.66 12.32
N GLN A 702 -22.55 -23.34 12.14
CA GLN A 702 -21.29 -23.05 12.84
C GLN A 702 -20.23 -22.37 11.96
N GLY A 703 -19.14 -21.92 12.59
CA GLY A 703 -17.93 -21.45 11.91
C GLY A 703 -18.16 -20.20 11.04
N VAL A 704 -17.84 -20.33 9.76
CA VAL A 704 -18.05 -19.27 8.74
C VAL A 704 -19.44 -19.37 8.07
N LEU A 705 -19.98 -20.58 7.96
CA LEU A 705 -21.22 -20.92 7.25
C LEU A 705 -22.44 -20.16 7.75
N GLN A 706 -22.44 -19.80 9.04
CA GLN A 706 -23.49 -18.98 9.67
C GLN A 706 -23.68 -17.58 9.05
N SER A 707 -22.72 -17.11 8.24
CA SER A 707 -22.80 -15.82 7.54
C SER A 707 -23.41 -15.91 6.13
N PHE A 708 -23.77 -17.10 5.67
CA PHE A 708 -24.50 -17.28 4.41
C PHE A 708 -26.03 -17.15 4.62
N CYS A 709 -26.70 -16.38 3.76
CA CYS A 709 -28.14 -16.10 3.88
C CYS A 709 -29.05 -16.79 2.85
N GLY A 710 -28.49 -17.33 1.75
CA GLY A 710 -29.28 -17.82 0.62
C GLY A 710 -30.05 -16.73 -0.11
N ASN A 711 -31.01 -17.13 -0.95
CA ASN A 711 -31.99 -16.25 -1.60
C ASN A 711 -33.39 -16.51 -1.00
N GLN A 712 -33.49 -16.36 0.32
CA GLN A 712 -34.70 -16.54 1.12
C GLN A 712 -35.10 -15.22 1.80
N THR A 713 -36.39 -15.03 2.08
CA THR A 713 -36.92 -13.82 2.74
C THR A 713 -36.50 -13.69 4.21
N PHE A 714 -36.06 -14.78 4.83
CA PHE A 714 -35.27 -14.79 6.05
C PHE A 714 -33.87 -15.33 5.73
N CYS A 715 -32.84 -14.72 6.30
CA CYS A 715 -31.46 -15.19 6.13
C CYS A 715 -31.27 -16.55 6.81
N SER A 716 -30.95 -17.60 6.06
CA SER A 716 -30.89 -18.99 6.57
C SER A 716 -29.81 -19.20 7.65
N ARG A 717 -28.72 -18.43 7.60
CA ARG A 717 -27.54 -18.53 8.50
C ARG A 717 -26.97 -19.94 8.62
N CYS A 718 -26.90 -20.64 7.49
CA CYS A 718 -26.34 -21.98 7.42
C CYS A 718 -25.92 -22.35 6.00
N VAL A 719 -25.12 -23.41 5.87
CA VAL A 719 -24.79 -24.07 4.59
C VAL A 719 -25.07 -25.56 4.72
N LEU A 720 -25.69 -26.15 3.69
CA LEU A 720 -26.03 -27.57 3.67
C LEU A 720 -24.79 -28.44 3.48
N ARG A 721 -24.53 -29.37 4.40
CA ARG A 721 -23.44 -30.37 4.33
C ARG A 721 -23.95 -31.78 4.61
N GLY A 722 -23.28 -32.76 4.01
CA GLY A 722 -23.50 -34.17 4.26
C GLY A 722 -22.98 -34.64 5.63
N PRO A 723 -23.09 -35.95 5.93
CA PRO A 723 -22.73 -36.55 7.22
C PRO A 723 -21.21 -36.81 7.36
N ILE A 724 -20.37 -35.83 7.01
CA ILE A 724 -18.90 -35.90 6.88
C ILE A 724 -18.19 -36.42 8.15
N ARG A 725 -18.75 -36.17 9.34
CA ARG A 725 -18.30 -36.74 10.63
C ARG A 725 -18.33 -38.28 10.69
N SER A 726 -19.08 -38.92 9.80
CA SER A 726 -19.24 -40.37 9.66
C SER A 726 -18.89 -40.90 8.26
N SER A 727 -18.53 -40.04 7.31
CA SER A 727 -18.02 -40.46 5.99
C SER A 727 -16.57 -40.91 6.11
N PHE A 728 -16.20 -42.03 5.48
CA PHE A 728 -14.79 -42.41 5.29
C PHE A 728 -14.12 -41.50 4.24
N TYR A 729 -12.79 -41.39 4.28
CA TYR A 729 -12.05 -40.67 3.23
C TYR A 729 -12.14 -41.45 1.89
N PRO A 730 -12.51 -40.82 0.75
CA PRO A 730 -12.66 -41.50 -0.54
C PRO A 730 -11.34 -42.04 -1.11
N ALA A 731 -11.42 -43.10 -1.92
CA ALA A 731 -10.25 -43.81 -2.45
C ALA A 731 -9.44 -42.99 -3.47
N GLU A 732 -10.11 -42.19 -4.29
CA GLU A 732 -9.53 -41.31 -5.31
C GLU A 732 -8.63 -40.21 -4.74
N ALA A 733 -8.72 -39.97 -3.42
CA ALA A 733 -7.93 -39.00 -2.69
C ALA A 733 -6.68 -39.58 -2.01
N TYR A 734 -6.46 -40.91 -2.08
CA TYR A 734 -5.23 -41.54 -1.59
C TYR A 734 -4.09 -41.39 -2.61
N PHE A 735 -2.85 -41.32 -2.10
CA PHE A 735 -1.61 -41.15 -2.88
C PHE A 735 -1.60 -41.95 -4.18
N THR A 736 -1.90 -43.26 -4.12
CA THR A 736 -1.83 -44.17 -5.27
C THR A 736 -2.75 -43.76 -6.43
N SER A 737 -3.94 -43.23 -6.13
CA SER A 737 -4.88 -42.76 -7.16
C SER A 737 -4.48 -41.37 -7.67
N VAL A 738 -4.13 -40.44 -6.79
CA VAL A 738 -3.70 -39.08 -7.17
C VAL A 738 -2.40 -39.12 -8.02
N TYR A 739 -1.42 -39.92 -7.61
CA TYR A 739 -0.21 -40.23 -8.38
C TYR A 739 -0.56 -40.70 -9.80
N LYS A 740 -1.53 -41.61 -9.93
CA LYS A 740 -1.95 -42.12 -11.23
C LYS A 740 -2.68 -41.04 -12.06
N GLN A 741 -3.56 -40.25 -11.45
CA GLN A 741 -4.26 -39.14 -12.10
C GLN A 741 -3.24 -38.17 -12.72
N VAL A 742 -2.19 -37.80 -11.97
CA VAL A 742 -1.13 -36.87 -12.43
C VAL A 742 -0.20 -37.48 -13.48
N PHE A 743 0.25 -38.73 -13.31
CA PHE A 743 1.39 -39.27 -14.08
C PHE A 743 1.06 -40.31 -15.17
N THR A 744 -0.20 -40.72 -15.35
CA THR A 744 -0.57 -41.69 -16.40
C THR A 744 -0.52 -41.10 -17.79
N TYR A 745 -1.10 -39.91 -17.96
CA TYR A 745 -1.26 -39.23 -19.24
C TYR A 745 -0.18 -38.15 -19.40
N SER A 746 0.26 -37.90 -20.63
CA SER A 746 1.14 -36.78 -21.01
C SER A 746 0.41 -35.73 -21.86
N ASP A 747 -0.91 -35.88 -21.99
CA ASP A 747 -1.81 -35.04 -22.77
C ASP A 747 -2.70 -34.27 -21.79
N GLN A 748 -2.81 -32.96 -22.00
CA GLN A 748 -3.49 -32.06 -21.07
C GLN A 748 -4.99 -32.39 -20.91
N LEU A 749 -5.66 -32.79 -21.98
CA LEU A 749 -7.08 -33.15 -21.95
C LEU A 749 -7.31 -34.42 -21.12
N ALA A 750 -6.52 -35.47 -21.36
CA ALA A 750 -6.60 -36.73 -20.63
C ALA A 750 -6.19 -36.58 -19.15
N PHE A 751 -5.19 -35.75 -18.85
CA PHE A 751 -4.85 -35.37 -17.47
C PHE A 751 -6.01 -34.62 -16.78
N THR A 752 -6.54 -33.58 -17.42
CA THR A 752 -7.67 -32.77 -16.90
C THR A 752 -8.88 -33.66 -16.56
N VAL A 753 -9.28 -34.53 -17.49
CA VAL A 753 -10.41 -35.45 -17.30
C VAL A 753 -10.13 -36.51 -16.24
N ALA A 754 -8.86 -36.92 -16.04
CA ALA A 754 -8.49 -37.86 -14.99
C ALA A 754 -8.55 -37.23 -13.58
N VAL A 755 -8.21 -35.94 -13.44
CA VAL A 755 -8.36 -35.19 -12.17
C VAL A 755 -9.83 -34.88 -11.88
N GLU A 756 -10.58 -34.40 -12.88
CA GLU A 756 -12.03 -34.12 -12.76
C GLU A 756 -12.78 -35.39 -12.30
N ARG A 757 -12.62 -36.49 -13.03
CA ARG A 757 -13.26 -37.78 -12.71
C ARG A 757 -12.55 -38.58 -11.61
N GLY A 758 -11.57 -37.98 -10.94
CA GLY A 758 -10.77 -38.60 -9.88
C GLY A 758 -11.07 -37.94 -8.54
N VAL A 759 -10.06 -37.29 -7.98
CA VAL A 759 -10.13 -36.65 -6.66
C VAL A 759 -11.19 -35.54 -6.61
N HIS A 760 -11.47 -34.84 -7.71
CA HIS A 760 -12.46 -33.75 -7.74
C HIS A 760 -13.89 -34.26 -7.52
N ASN A 761 -14.43 -35.02 -8.49
CA ASN A 761 -15.82 -35.49 -8.43
C ASN A 761 -16.10 -36.32 -7.17
N THR A 762 -15.13 -37.13 -6.72
CA THR A 762 -15.35 -37.99 -5.56
C THR A 762 -15.38 -37.19 -4.25
N ILE A 763 -14.55 -36.15 -4.08
CA ILE A 763 -14.62 -35.27 -2.91
C ILE A 763 -15.94 -34.48 -2.90
N HIS A 764 -16.38 -33.94 -4.04
CA HIS A 764 -17.69 -33.31 -4.17
C HIS A 764 -18.84 -34.23 -3.74
N SER A 765 -18.84 -35.48 -4.23
CA SER A 765 -19.88 -36.47 -3.91
C SER A 765 -19.84 -36.94 -2.45
N TYR A 766 -18.66 -37.16 -1.85
CA TYR A 766 -18.52 -37.63 -0.46
C TYR A 766 -18.79 -36.55 0.60
N LEU A 767 -18.60 -35.27 0.26
CA LEU A 767 -18.96 -34.15 1.14
C LEU A 767 -20.49 -33.96 1.26
N GLY A 768 -21.23 -34.32 0.21
CA GLY A 768 -22.69 -34.20 0.16
C GLY A 768 -23.18 -32.75 0.28
N GLY A 769 -24.48 -32.60 0.49
CA GLY A 769 -25.15 -31.33 0.63
C GLY A 769 -24.84 -30.42 -0.54
N ILE A 770 -24.50 -29.16 -0.27
CA ILE A 770 -24.24 -28.17 -1.32
C ILE A 770 -23.06 -28.55 -2.24
N MET A 771 -22.12 -29.38 -1.78
CA MET A 771 -20.98 -29.84 -2.59
C MET A 771 -21.39 -30.85 -3.67
N ALA A 772 -22.53 -31.53 -3.52
CA ALA A 772 -23.09 -32.40 -4.55
C ALA A 772 -23.78 -31.63 -5.70
N TRP A 773 -23.96 -30.31 -5.58
CA TRP A 773 -24.67 -29.46 -6.54
C TRP A 773 -23.74 -28.49 -7.27
N LEU A 774 -24.17 -27.95 -8.42
CA LEU A 774 -23.45 -26.87 -9.13
C LEU A 774 -23.35 -25.58 -8.30
N GLN A 775 -24.15 -25.44 -7.23
CA GLN A 775 -24.08 -24.36 -6.25
C GLN A 775 -22.96 -24.55 -5.20
N SER A 776 -22.11 -25.57 -5.36
CA SER A 776 -21.00 -25.92 -4.47
C SER A 776 -20.06 -24.78 -4.03
N PRO A 777 -19.80 -23.70 -4.80
CA PRO A 777 -18.98 -22.56 -4.33
C PRO A 777 -19.58 -21.75 -3.16
N ILE A 778 -20.75 -22.14 -2.62
CA ILE A 778 -21.30 -21.64 -1.34
C ILE A 778 -20.57 -22.24 -0.14
N ASP A 779 -20.06 -23.48 -0.23
CA ASP A 779 -19.19 -23.99 0.81
C ASP A 779 -17.77 -23.46 0.58
N PRO A 780 -17.15 -22.74 1.53
CA PRO A 780 -15.80 -22.24 1.33
C PRO A 780 -14.74 -23.35 1.21
N ILE A 781 -15.06 -24.60 1.54
CA ILE A 781 -14.23 -25.78 1.20
C ILE A 781 -13.97 -25.85 -0.31
N PHE A 782 -14.93 -25.47 -1.15
CA PHE A 782 -14.83 -25.51 -2.62
C PHE A 782 -13.51 -24.91 -3.11
N TYR A 783 -13.22 -23.66 -2.73
CA TYR A 783 -12.03 -22.93 -3.19
C TYR A 783 -10.73 -23.60 -2.73
N VAL A 784 -10.72 -24.19 -1.53
CA VAL A 784 -9.53 -24.80 -0.94
C VAL A 784 -9.29 -26.22 -1.47
N HIS A 785 -10.36 -26.91 -1.89
CA HIS A 785 -10.29 -28.16 -2.67
C HIS A 785 -9.87 -27.91 -4.13
N HIS A 786 -10.43 -26.89 -4.79
CA HIS A 786 -10.03 -26.52 -6.17
C HIS A 786 -8.62 -25.93 -6.23
N THR A 787 -8.12 -25.34 -5.14
CA THR A 787 -6.70 -24.97 -5.05
C THR A 787 -5.78 -26.22 -5.00
N PHE A 788 -6.27 -27.37 -4.51
CA PHE A 788 -5.53 -28.64 -4.63
C PHE A 788 -5.59 -29.21 -6.05
N THR A 789 -6.72 -29.13 -6.78
CA THR A 789 -6.77 -29.58 -8.20
C THR A 789 -5.87 -28.71 -9.09
N ASP A 790 -5.80 -27.40 -8.83
CA ASP A 790 -4.86 -26.48 -9.47
C ASP A 790 -3.38 -26.80 -9.18
N MET A 791 -3.05 -27.17 -7.94
CA MET A 791 -1.71 -27.61 -7.54
C MET A 791 -1.26 -28.88 -8.28
N LEU A 792 -2.18 -29.83 -8.56
CA LEU A 792 -1.86 -31.01 -9.36
C LEU A 792 -1.41 -30.67 -10.79
N GLN A 793 -1.90 -29.55 -11.37
CA GLN A 793 -1.42 -29.04 -12.66
C GLN A 793 0.02 -28.52 -12.57
N SER A 794 0.43 -27.87 -11.48
CA SER A 794 1.83 -27.43 -11.29
C SER A 794 2.78 -28.63 -11.23
N ILE A 795 2.39 -29.70 -10.51
CA ILE A 795 3.15 -30.97 -10.48
C ILE A 795 3.21 -31.60 -11.88
N HIS A 796 2.08 -31.70 -12.59
CA HIS A 796 2.04 -32.23 -13.95
C HIS A 796 2.94 -31.44 -14.91
N LEU A 797 2.81 -30.12 -14.93
CA LEU A 797 3.60 -29.19 -15.73
C LEU A 797 5.11 -29.40 -15.54
N LYS A 798 5.60 -29.34 -14.29
CA LYS A 798 7.01 -29.54 -13.98
C LYS A 798 7.50 -30.92 -14.41
N CYS A 799 6.67 -31.94 -14.25
CA CYS A 799 7.07 -33.34 -14.48
C CYS A 799 6.94 -33.85 -15.92
N PHE A 800 6.22 -33.13 -16.80
CA PHE A 800 6.14 -33.46 -18.23
C PHE A 800 6.86 -32.46 -19.13
N VAL A 801 7.10 -31.21 -18.69
CA VAL A 801 7.74 -30.16 -19.51
C VAL A 801 9.02 -29.59 -18.89
N GLY A 802 9.19 -29.65 -17.57
CA GLY A 802 10.43 -29.28 -16.87
C GLY A 802 10.59 -27.79 -16.52
N ASP A 803 11.75 -27.44 -15.97
CA ASP A 803 12.03 -26.14 -15.35
C ASP A 803 12.46 -25.01 -16.32
N GLU A 804 12.11 -25.09 -17.61
CA GLU A 804 12.35 -24.00 -18.57
C GLU A 804 11.15 -23.03 -18.62
N TRP A 805 11.39 -21.77 -19.01
CA TRP A 805 10.32 -20.82 -19.33
C TRP A 805 9.90 -21.01 -20.78
N LEU A 806 8.60 -20.92 -21.06
CA LEU A 806 8.02 -21.28 -22.35
C LEU A 806 7.38 -20.07 -23.02
N THR A 807 7.65 -19.87 -24.31
CA THR A 807 6.98 -18.83 -25.10
C THR A 807 5.49 -19.14 -25.25
N LEU A 808 4.69 -18.11 -25.56
CA LEU A 808 3.25 -18.30 -25.77
C LEU A 808 2.97 -19.34 -26.88
N GLU A 809 3.75 -19.33 -27.96
CA GLU A 809 3.69 -20.31 -29.04
C GLU A 809 3.98 -21.74 -28.56
N GLN A 810 4.97 -21.93 -27.68
CA GLN A 810 5.27 -23.23 -27.07
C GLN A 810 4.14 -23.71 -26.13
N LYS A 811 3.48 -22.79 -25.41
CA LYS A 811 2.29 -23.11 -24.59
C LYS A 811 1.07 -23.51 -25.44
N GLN A 812 0.96 -22.98 -26.66
CA GLN A 812 -0.13 -23.30 -27.59
C GLN A 812 0.07 -24.60 -28.38
N THR A 813 1.32 -25.03 -28.57
CA THR A 813 1.69 -26.16 -29.45
C THR A 813 2.08 -27.45 -28.73
N ASN A 814 2.42 -27.39 -27.44
CA ASN A 814 2.81 -28.56 -26.65
C ASN A 814 1.58 -29.32 -26.11
N PRO A 815 1.37 -30.61 -26.44
CA PRO A 815 0.20 -31.38 -26.01
C PRO A 815 0.14 -31.66 -24.49
N SER A 816 1.26 -31.52 -23.77
CA SER A 816 1.27 -31.58 -22.29
C SER A 816 0.79 -30.28 -21.63
N LEU A 817 0.46 -29.26 -22.44
CA LEU A 817 0.03 -27.93 -22.00
C LEU A 817 -1.32 -27.54 -22.61
N TRP A 818 -1.54 -27.90 -23.87
CA TRP A 818 -2.77 -27.61 -24.59
C TRP A 818 -3.14 -28.68 -25.61
N THR A 819 -4.40 -29.13 -25.55
CA THR A 819 -5.01 -30.03 -26.53
C THR A 819 -6.36 -29.47 -26.95
N ASN A 820 -6.50 -29.12 -28.24
CA ASN A 820 -7.78 -28.66 -28.80
C ASN A 820 -8.87 -29.72 -28.55
N SER A 821 -9.97 -29.32 -27.92
CA SER A 821 -11.05 -30.23 -27.50
C SER A 821 -12.42 -29.71 -27.91
N SER A 822 -13.39 -30.60 -28.11
CA SER A 822 -14.74 -30.22 -28.52
C SER A 822 -15.50 -29.48 -27.40
N ARG A 823 -16.16 -28.38 -27.77
CA ARG A 823 -17.03 -27.62 -26.87
C ARG A 823 -18.37 -28.33 -26.71
N ARG A 824 -18.92 -28.40 -25.48
CA ARG A 824 -20.20 -29.06 -25.18
C ARG A 824 -21.42 -28.43 -25.89
N ASN A 825 -21.31 -27.18 -26.32
CA ASN A 825 -22.31 -26.45 -27.12
C ASN A 825 -21.97 -26.36 -28.62
N GLY A 826 -20.99 -27.14 -29.10
CA GLY A 826 -20.54 -27.14 -30.50
C GLY A 826 -19.32 -26.25 -30.76
N GLY A 827 -18.51 -26.65 -31.75
CA GLY A 827 -17.20 -26.04 -32.03
C GLY A 827 -16.07 -26.65 -31.17
N THR A 828 -14.94 -25.95 -31.14
CA THR A 828 -13.68 -26.41 -30.55
C THR A 828 -13.11 -25.34 -29.62
N PHE A 829 -12.45 -25.75 -28.53
CA PHE A 829 -11.60 -24.88 -27.72
C PHE A 829 -10.24 -24.73 -28.39
N PHE A 830 -9.80 -23.49 -28.62
CA PHE A 830 -8.43 -23.17 -29.03
C PHE A 830 -7.68 -22.45 -27.90
N ALA A 831 -6.36 -22.57 -27.89
CA ALA A 831 -5.51 -21.99 -26.84
C ALA A 831 -5.59 -20.45 -26.76
N SER A 832 -5.93 -19.81 -27.88
CA SER A 832 -6.16 -18.37 -28.02
C SER A 832 -7.57 -17.91 -27.64
N ASP A 833 -8.50 -18.84 -27.35
CA ASP A 833 -9.86 -18.47 -26.96
C ASP A 833 -9.86 -17.76 -25.60
N SER A 834 -10.75 -16.79 -25.43
CA SER A 834 -11.01 -16.16 -24.14
C SER A 834 -11.97 -17.00 -23.28
N MET A 835 -11.78 -16.96 -21.96
CA MET A 835 -12.59 -17.71 -21.01
C MET A 835 -13.98 -17.11 -20.81
N THR A 836 -15.02 -17.93 -20.93
CA THR A 836 -16.41 -17.52 -20.67
C THR A 836 -16.69 -17.52 -19.17
N MET A 837 -16.86 -16.31 -18.61
CA MET A 837 -17.17 -16.08 -17.21
C MET A 837 -18.16 -14.92 -17.09
N ARG A 838 -19.41 -15.19 -16.72
CA ARG A 838 -20.51 -14.21 -16.78
C ARG A 838 -21.46 -14.28 -15.59
N LEU A 839 -22.06 -13.15 -15.23
CA LEU A 839 -23.14 -13.06 -14.23
C LEU A 839 -24.08 -11.88 -14.57
N ARG A 840 -25.11 -11.63 -13.74
CA ARG A 840 -26.04 -10.52 -13.99
C ARG A 840 -25.47 -9.19 -13.50
N ASN A 841 -25.48 -8.20 -14.39
CA ASN A 841 -25.21 -6.80 -14.08
C ASN A 841 -26.34 -6.18 -13.22
N TYR A 842 -26.18 -4.92 -12.83
CA TYR A 842 -27.18 -4.21 -12.01
C TYR A 842 -28.56 -4.07 -12.68
N SER A 843 -28.62 -4.13 -14.01
CA SER A 843 -29.85 -4.11 -14.81
C SER A 843 -30.44 -5.51 -15.06
N GLY A 844 -29.85 -6.57 -14.49
CA GLY A 844 -30.32 -7.95 -14.61
C GLY A 844 -29.89 -8.69 -15.89
N HIS A 845 -29.14 -8.05 -16.79
CA HIS A 845 -28.64 -8.66 -18.03
C HIS A 845 -27.34 -9.43 -17.77
N TRP A 846 -27.13 -10.53 -18.51
CA TRP A 846 -25.91 -11.33 -18.43
C TRP A 846 -24.73 -10.61 -19.10
N GLU A 847 -23.66 -10.35 -18.35
CA GLU A 847 -22.43 -9.72 -18.83
C GLU A 847 -21.18 -10.48 -18.35
N SER A 848 -20.11 -10.41 -19.15
CA SER A 848 -18.79 -10.95 -18.79
C SER A 848 -18.21 -10.25 -17.57
N VAL A 849 -17.45 -10.97 -16.74
CA VAL A 849 -16.61 -10.38 -15.67
C VAL A 849 -15.55 -9.42 -16.22
N ARG A 850 -15.27 -9.43 -17.53
CA ARG A 850 -14.36 -8.50 -18.20
C ARG A 850 -15.02 -7.19 -18.67
N ASN A 851 -16.33 -7.03 -18.50
CA ASN A 851 -17.02 -5.78 -18.82
C ASN A 851 -16.97 -4.82 -17.60
N PRO A 852 -16.55 -3.55 -17.74
CA PRO A 852 -16.58 -2.55 -16.67
C PRO A 852 -17.94 -2.34 -15.98
N ASN A 853 -19.05 -2.70 -16.63
CA ASN A 853 -20.40 -2.65 -16.04
C ASN A 853 -20.67 -3.79 -15.03
N ASN A 854 -19.80 -4.79 -14.95
CA ASN A 854 -19.96 -5.95 -14.07
C ASN A 854 -19.38 -5.69 -12.67
N MET A 855 -20.14 -6.02 -11.62
CA MET A 855 -19.74 -5.82 -10.22
C MET A 855 -18.50 -6.62 -9.76
N LEU A 856 -18.04 -7.62 -10.53
CA LEU A 856 -16.80 -8.35 -10.26
C LEU A 856 -15.61 -7.86 -11.10
N TYR A 857 -15.78 -6.83 -11.96
CA TYR A 857 -14.78 -6.38 -12.92
C TYR A 857 -13.40 -6.13 -12.31
N ASP A 858 -13.34 -5.41 -11.19
CA ASP A 858 -12.09 -5.07 -10.50
C ASP A 858 -11.28 -6.29 -10.00
N PHE A 859 -11.89 -7.48 -9.93
CA PHE A 859 -11.21 -8.70 -9.49
C PHE A 859 -10.64 -9.53 -10.66
N PHE A 860 -11.16 -9.32 -11.87
CA PHE A 860 -10.83 -10.11 -13.07
C PHE A 860 -10.12 -9.31 -14.17
N LYS A 861 -10.31 -7.99 -14.25
CA LYS A 861 -9.84 -7.13 -15.35
C LYS A 861 -8.35 -7.30 -15.72
N ASP A 862 -7.48 -7.45 -14.71
CA ASP A 862 -6.02 -7.48 -14.87
C ASP A 862 -5.46 -8.92 -15.01
N LEU A 863 -6.32 -9.96 -14.95
CA LEU A 863 -5.90 -11.35 -15.15
C LEU A 863 -5.72 -11.65 -16.65
N PRO A 864 -4.85 -12.61 -17.05
CA PRO A 864 -4.74 -13.00 -18.47
C PRO A 864 -6.08 -13.50 -19.05
N GLU A 865 -6.35 -13.22 -20.32
CA GLU A 865 -7.66 -13.47 -20.94
C GLU A 865 -7.77 -14.81 -21.65
N THR A 866 -6.65 -15.34 -22.16
CA THR A 866 -6.63 -16.54 -23.01
C THR A 866 -6.13 -17.77 -22.26
N TYR A 867 -6.62 -18.94 -22.65
CA TYR A 867 -6.22 -20.21 -22.04
C TYR A 867 -4.70 -20.45 -22.07
N ALA A 868 -4.03 -20.14 -23.18
CA ALA A 868 -2.59 -20.29 -23.34
C ALA A 868 -1.75 -19.51 -22.32
N GLN A 869 -2.26 -18.37 -21.83
CA GLN A 869 -1.57 -17.57 -20.82
C GLN A 869 -1.72 -18.20 -19.42
N MET A 870 -2.84 -18.86 -19.14
CA MET A 870 -3.16 -19.43 -17.82
C MET A 870 -2.46 -20.77 -17.50
N VAL A 871 -1.75 -21.37 -18.47
CA VAL A 871 -1.13 -22.70 -18.36
C VAL A 871 -0.14 -22.84 -17.20
N ASP A 872 0.72 -21.85 -16.95
CA ASP A 872 1.75 -21.88 -15.90
C ASP A 872 1.42 -20.86 -14.82
N ALA A 873 1.21 -21.32 -13.58
CA ALA A 873 0.90 -20.48 -12.42
C ALA A 873 2.05 -19.54 -12.02
N MET A 874 3.28 -19.85 -12.44
CA MET A 874 4.46 -19.03 -12.20
C MET A 874 4.63 -17.91 -13.24
N ASP A 875 3.86 -17.92 -14.33
CA ASP A 875 3.99 -17.01 -15.48
C ASP A 875 2.72 -16.18 -15.75
N LEU A 876 2.19 -15.56 -14.68
CA LEU A 876 0.98 -14.73 -14.66
C LEU A 876 1.28 -13.27 -14.25
N GLY A 877 2.53 -12.82 -14.36
CA GLY A 877 2.98 -11.48 -13.96
C GLY A 877 2.75 -11.20 -12.46
N ALA A 878 2.10 -10.09 -12.12
CA ALA A 878 1.74 -9.73 -10.75
C ALA A 878 0.73 -10.69 -10.07
N TYR A 879 0.18 -11.65 -10.82
CA TYR A 879 -0.70 -12.71 -10.35
C TYR A 879 0.01 -14.07 -10.23
N SER A 880 1.31 -14.15 -10.52
CA SER A 880 2.08 -15.40 -10.36
C SER A 880 2.08 -15.88 -8.91
N TYR A 881 1.99 -17.20 -8.73
CA TYR A 881 2.07 -17.85 -7.42
C TYR A 881 2.84 -19.19 -7.48
N VAL A 882 3.30 -19.65 -6.33
CA VAL A 882 3.97 -20.95 -6.14
C VAL A 882 3.33 -21.71 -4.98
N TYR A 883 3.49 -23.03 -4.95
CA TYR A 883 3.05 -23.85 -3.82
C TYR A 883 4.16 -24.09 -2.79
N GLU A 884 3.78 -24.18 -1.51
CA GLU A 884 4.57 -24.82 -0.46
C GLU A 884 4.06 -26.25 -0.29
N LEU A 885 4.83 -27.23 -0.80
CA LEU A 885 4.47 -28.65 -0.83
C LEU A 885 5.08 -29.40 0.37
N PRO A 886 4.26 -30.09 1.18
CA PRO A 886 4.74 -31.03 2.20
C PRO A 886 4.87 -32.46 1.65
N GLY A 887 5.72 -33.26 2.30
CA GLY A 887 5.69 -34.73 2.29
C GLY A 887 5.45 -35.42 0.95
N THR A 888 4.38 -36.22 0.87
CA THR A 888 4.02 -36.98 -0.34
C THR A 888 3.90 -36.11 -1.59
N LEU A 889 3.35 -34.90 -1.48
CA LEU A 889 3.27 -33.93 -2.58
C LEU A 889 4.64 -33.39 -2.99
N ALA A 890 5.52 -33.10 -2.03
CA ALA A 890 6.90 -32.70 -2.31
C ALA A 890 7.67 -33.81 -3.05
N SER A 891 7.50 -35.08 -2.63
CA SER A 891 8.08 -36.24 -3.32
C SER A 891 7.56 -36.38 -4.75
N MET A 892 6.25 -36.18 -4.97
CA MET A 892 5.65 -36.16 -6.31
C MET A 892 6.19 -35.02 -7.18
N TYR A 893 6.40 -33.81 -6.65
CA TYR A 893 6.96 -32.70 -7.42
C TYR A 893 8.44 -32.92 -7.73
N ASP A 894 9.27 -33.26 -6.74
CA ASP A 894 10.71 -33.43 -6.91
C ASP A 894 11.03 -34.59 -7.87
N LYS A 895 10.57 -35.81 -7.53
CA LYS A 895 10.92 -37.06 -8.20
C LYS A 895 9.95 -37.45 -9.32
N CYS A 896 8.83 -36.74 -9.48
CA CYS A 896 7.87 -36.98 -10.55
C CYS A 896 7.41 -38.46 -10.59
N LYS A 897 7.60 -39.11 -11.76
CA LYS A 897 7.28 -40.51 -12.00
C LYS A 897 8.10 -41.49 -11.16
N ASP A 898 9.21 -41.05 -10.58
CA ASP A 898 10.15 -41.87 -9.82
C ASP A 898 9.99 -41.69 -8.30
N SER A 899 8.96 -40.96 -7.86
CA SER A 899 8.54 -40.86 -6.45
C SER A 899 8.09 -42.19 -5.82
N ILE A 900 7.93 -43.25 -6.62
CA ILE A 900 7.62 -44.63 -6.21
C ILE A 900 8.76 -45.62 -6.50
N VAL A 901 9.97 -45.13 -6.75
CA VAL A 901 11.15 -45.94 -7.14
C VAL A 901 12.19 -45.91 -6.01
N MET A 902 12.87 -47.05 -5.78
CA MET A 902 14.01 -47.10 -4.86
C MET A 902 15.17 -46.22 -5.38
N PRO A 903 15.76 -45.31 -4.59
CA PRO A 903 16.95 -44.57 -5.02
C PRO A 903 18.14 -45.52 -5.25
N SER A 904 18.74 -45.48 -6.44
CA SER A 904 19.88 -46.34 -6.82
C SER A 904 21.07 -46.26 -5.85
N ASN A 905 21.19 -45.13 -5.15
CA ASN A 905 22.18 -44.80 -4.13
C ASN A 905 21.87 -45.34 -2.72
N VAL A 906 20.85 -46.19 -2.55
CA VAL A 906 20.70 -47.02 -1.32
C VAL A 906 21.72 -48.17 -1.30
N LEU A 907 22.27 -48.57 -2.45
CA LEU A 907 23.33 -49.59 -2.55
C LEU A 907 24.77 -49.04 -2.50
N LEU A 908 24.96 -47.72 -2.44
CA LEU A 908 26.27 -47.06 -2.35
C LEU A 908 26.18 -45.88 -1.38
N GLU A 909 26.71 -46.07 -0.17
CA GLU A 909 26.57 -45.13 0.94
C GLU A 909 27.35 -43.82 0.72
N ARG A 910 26.71 -42.68 1.03
CA ARG A 910 27.28 -41.36 1.34
C ARG A 910 28.55 -40.92 0.59
N GLU A 911 28.36 -40.21 -0.51
CA GLU A 911 29.12 -38.96 -0.74
C GLU A 911 28.18 -37.82 -1.14
N ILE A 912 28.26 -36.70 -0.42
CA ILE A 912 27.65 -35.43 -0.86
C ILE A 912 28.69 -34.72 -1.74
N VAL A 913 28.77 -35.12 -3.01
CA VAL A 913 29.61 -34.43 -4.01
C VAL A 913 28.81 -33.27 -4.60
N PRO A 914 29.27 -32.01 -4.51
CA PRO A 914 28.65 -30.91 -5.24
C PRO A 914 28.94 -31.07 -6.74
N ASP A 915 27.92 -31.25 -7.58
CA ASP A 915 28.09 -31.36 -9.04
C ASP A 915 28.60 -30.04 -9.63
N THR A 916 29.91 -30.01 -9.86
CA THR A 916 30.63 -28.89 -10.46
C THR A 916 31.20 -29.25 -11.84
N ARG A 917 30.41 -29.83 -12.77
CA ARG A 917 30.65 -29.73 -14.24
C ARG A 917 29.44 -30.10 -15.11
N ARG A 918 28.82 -29.11 -15.78
CA ARG A 918 28.25 -29.21 -17.16
C ARG A 918 27.88 -27.81 -17.72
N PRO A 919 27.72 -27.63 -19.05
CA PRO A 919 28.56 -26.66 -19.76
C PRO A 919 27.92 -25.28 -20.03
N ASN A 920 28.76 -24.35 -20.49
CA ASN A 920 28.35 -23.04 -20.99
C ASN A 920 27.50 -23.14 -22.27
N ASN A 921 26.18 -23.27 -22.12
CA ASN A 921 25.19 -22.87 -23.11
C ASN A 921 24.15 -22.00 -22.40
N VAL A 922 23.92 -20.78 -22.90
CA VAL A 922 23.08 -19.78 -22.23
C VAL A 922 21.59 -20.11 -22.45
N ARG A 923 21.04 -20.97 -21.58
CA ARG A 923 19.60 -21.09 -21.36
C ARG A 923 19.23 -20.47 -20.01
N ILE A 924 18.16 -19.67 -20.00
CA ILE A 924 17.67 -18.97 -18.80
C ILE A 924 16.87 -19.95 -17.94
N ARG A 925 17.55 -20.70 -17.08
CA ARG A 925 16.90 -21.58 -16.09
C ARG A 925 16.05 -20.77 -15.10
N ARG A 926 14.91 -21.33 -14.65
CA ARG A 926 14.22 -20.88 -13.42
C ARG A 926 15.25 -20.82 -12.28
N ARG A 927 15.34 -19.67 -11.60
CA ARG A 927 16.32 -19.39 -10.52
C ARG A 927 15.78 -18.59 -9.34
N HIS A 928 14.54 -18.10 -9.41
CA HIS A 928 13.96 -17.19 -8.39
C HIS A 928 12.56 -17.60 -7.90
N CYS A 929 11.88 -18.53 -8.60
CA CYS A 929 10.61 -19.12 -8.17
C CYS A 929 10.74 -20.65 -8.29
N HIS A 930 10.85 -21.33 -7.16
CA HIS A 930 10.70 -22.78 -7.05
C HIS A 930 9.70 -23.06 -5.92
N GLU A 931 8.95 -24.16 -6.02
CA GLU A 931 8.02 -24.56 -4.97
C GLU A 931 8.77 -24.97 -3.70
N ALA A 932 8.28 -24.50 -2.55
CA ALA A 932 8.96 -24.67 -1.27
C ALA A 932 8.64 -26.06 -0.71
N MET A 933 9.64 -26.95 -0.69
CA MET A 933 9.47 -28.34 -0.25
C MET A 933 9.76 -28.50 1.24
N ARG A 934 8.86 -29.18 1.97
CA ARG A 934 9.07 -29.62 3.35
C ARG A 934 9.33 -31.14 3.42
N PRO A 935 10.13 -31.62 4.40
CA PRO A 935 10.35 -33.06 4.59
C PRO A 935 9.04 -33.80 4.90
N PRO A 936 8.96 -35.11 4.60
CA PRO A 936 7.81 -35.95 4.91
C PRO A 936 7.60 -36.15 6.41
N THR A 937 6.35 -36.44 6.76
CA THR A 937 5.96 -36.97 8.07
C THR A 937 6.16 -38.49 8.11
N PRO A 938 6.25 -39.14 9.29
CA PRO A 938 6.26 -40.60 9.40
C PRO A 938 5.06 -41.26 8.70
N GLU A 939 3.92 -40.57 8.66
CA GLU A 939 2.70 -41.00 7.98
C GLU A 939 2.85 -40.92 6.44
N ASP A 940 3.43 -39.83 5.91
CA ASP A 940 3.81 -39.71 4.49
C ASP A 940 4.79 -40.82 4.08
N ASP A 941 5.84 -41.03 4.88
CA ASP A 941 6.86 -42.06 4.62
C ASP A 941 6.26 -43.46 4.64
N THR A 942 5.29 -43.74 5.53
CA THR A 942 4.56 -45.01 5.54
C THR A 942 3.79 -45.24 4.24
N VAL A 943 3.12 -44.20 3.71
CA VAL A 943 2.39 -44.25 2.44
C VAL A 943 3.31 -44.34 1.23
N LEU A 944 4.46 -43.63 1.23
CA LEU A 944 5.45 -43.73 0.16
C LEU A 944 6.07 -45.13 0.13
N ASN A 945 6.54 -45.64 1.28
CA ASN A 945 7.24 -46.92 1.38
C ASN A 945 6.38 -48.12 0.97
N VAL A 946 5.07 -48.14 1.30
CA VAL A 946 4.19 -49.21 0.81
C VAL A 946 4.00 -49.16 -0.71
N ASN A 947 3.89 -47.96 -1.30
CA ASN A 947 3.75 -47.82 -2.75
C ASN A 947 5.04 -48.19 -3.49
N ILE A 948 6.21 -47.81 -2.96
CA ILE A 948 7.53 -48.25 -3.46
C ILE A 948 7.64 -49.77 -3.38
N ALA A 949 7.31 -50.38 -2.23
CA ALA A 949 7.38 -51.83 -2.05
C ALA A 949 6.46 -52.59 -3.01
N LEU A 950 5.24 -52.11 -3.26
CA LEU A 950 4.32 -52.69 -4.23
C LEU A 950 4.82 -52.53 -5.67
N PHE A 951 5.31 -51.35 -6.05
CA PHE A 951 5.81 -51.08 -7.39
C PHE A 951 7.05 -51.92 -7.73
N GLU A 952 8.03 -51.98 -6.83
CA GLU A 952 9.26 -52.77 -7.04
C GLU A 952 8.98 -54.27 -6.98
N THR A 953 8.09 -54.75 -6.10
CA THR A 953 7.68 -56.17 -6.13
C THR A 953 7.00 -56.53 -7.45
N ALA A 954 6.18 -55.64 -8.02
CA ALA A 954 5.60 -55.88 -9.35
C ALA A 954 6.68 -55.98 -10.45
N ARG A 955 7.70 -55.12 -10.41
CA ARG A 955 8.85 -55.18 -11.34
C ARG A 955 9.66 -56.47 -11.18
N ILE A 956 9.89 -56.93 -9.95
CA ILE A 956 10.56 -58.21 -9.65
C ILE A 956 9.75 -59.41 -10.17
N VAL A 957 8.41 -59.32 -10.16
CA VAL A 957 7.49 -60.31 -10.76
C VAL A 957 7.48 -60.25 -12.30
N GLY A 958 8.11 -59.25 -12.92
CA GLY A 958 8.24 -59.10 -14.37
C GLY A 958 7.23 -58.14 -15.01
N TYR A 959 6.46 -57.37 -14.23
CA TYR A 959 5.57 -56.36 -14.78
C TYR A 959 6.34 -55.15 -15.32
N THR A 960 5.93 -54.65 -16.49
CA THR A 960 6.40 -53.37 -17.02
C THR A 960 6.00 -52.21 -16.10
N ASN A 961 6.73 -51.09 -16.13
CA ASN A 961 6.46 -49.93 -15.25
C ASN A 961 5.00 -49.42 -15.32
N VAL A 962 4.33 -49.56 -16.48
CA VAL A 962 2.90 -49.21 -16.63
C VAL A 962 2.01 -50.23 -15.94
N ALA A 963 2.24 -51.53 -16.14
CA ALA A 963 1.47 -52.59 -15.51
C ALA A 963 1.70 -52.66 -13.99
N ALA A 964 2.92 -52.40 -13.53
CA ALA A 964 3.29 -52.31 -12.12
C ALA A 964 2.47 -51.23 -11.37
N ARG A 965 2.30 -50.05 -11.98
CA ARG A 965 1.44 -48.97 -11.44
C ARG A 965 -0.03 -49.37 -11.37
N GLN A 966 -0.53 -50.12 -12.35
CA GLN A 966 -1.89 -50.65 -12.33
C GLN A 966 -2.08 -51.73 -11.25
N GLN A 967 -1.08 -52.60 -11.02
CA GLN A 967 -1.10 -53.58 -9.93
C GLN A 967 -1.12 -52.90 -8.56
N MET A 968 -0.26 -51.90 -8.36
CA MET A 968 -0.20 -51.04 -7.16
C MET A 968 -1.54 -50.35 -6.87
N GLU A 969 -2.17 -49.73 -7.87
CA GLU A 969 -3.50 -49.12 -7.75
C GLU A 969 -4.58 -50.14 -7.37
N MET A 970 -4.66 -51.27 -8.08
CA MET A 970 -5.66 -52.31 -7.79
C MET A 970 -5.53 -52.86 -6.37
N ILE A 971 -4.30 -53.05 -5.89
CA ILE A 971 -4.01 -53.48 -4.52
C ILE A 971 -4.49 -52.46 -3.50
N MET A 972 -4.17 -51.18 -3.69
CA MET A 972 -4.57 -50.13 -2.75
C MET A 972 -6.08 -49.87 -2.77
N CYS A 973 -6.74 -50.04 -3.92
CA CYS A 973 -8.20 -50.07 -4.01
C CYS A 973 -8.84 -51.22 -3.23
N VAL A 974 -8.34 -52.46 -3.39
CA VAL A 974 -8.85 -53.61 -2.63
C VAL A 974 -8.55 -53.45 -1.13
N HIS A 975 -7.39 -52.92 -0.75
CA HIS A 975 -7.08 -52.67 0.66
C HIS A 975 -7.97 -51.56 1.26
N LYS A 976 -8.31 -50.50 0.50
CA LYS A 976 -9.26 -49.47 0.93
C LYS A 976 -10.66 -50.06 1.18
N ASP A 977 -11.11 -50.91 0.27
CA ASP A 977 -12.38 -51.65 0.35
C ASP A 977 -12.41 -52.61 1.56
N GLU A 978 -11.41 -53.48 1.68
CA GLU A 978 -11.32 -54.53 2.72
C GLU A 978 -11.03 -53.97 4.13
N CYS A 979 -10.24 -52.91 4.27
CA CYS A 979 -9.63 -52.54 5.55
C CYS A 979 -9.78 -51.06 5.97
N LEU A 980 -9.88 -50.10 5.04
CA LEU A 980 -9.97 -48.67 5.36
C LEU A 980 -11.38 -48.07 5.15
N GLY A 981 -12.41 -48.92 5.21
CA GLY A 981 -13.82 -48.53 5.22
C GLY A 981 -14.42 -48.35 3.83
N GLY A 982 -14.45 -49.42 3.03
CA GLY A 982 -15.20 -49.49 1.77
C GLY A 982 -14.70 -48.59 0.62
N VAL A 983 -15.32 -48.75 -0.54
CA VAL A 983 -15.22 -47.80 -1.67
C VAL A 983 -16.61 -47.61 -2.27
N ASP A 984 -17.22 -46.48 -1.95
CA ASP A 984 -18.51 -46.08 -2.51
C ASP A 984 -18.32 -45.37 -3.87
N ASP A 985 -19.30 -45.55 -4.73
CA ASP A 985 -19.43 -44.87 -6.03
C ASP A 985 -20.05 -43.47 -5.87
N TYR A 986 -20.16 -42.71 -6.96
CA TYR A 986 -20.84 -41.42 -6.95
C TYR A 986 -22.29 -41.53 -6.48
N SER A 987 -22.68 -40.67 -5.53
CA SER A 987 -24.07 -40.50 -5.09
C SER A 987 -24.99 -40.08 -6.23
N ASP A 988 -26.24 -40.55 -6.21
CA ASP A 988 -27.23 -40.28 -7.26
C ASP A 988 -27.49 -38.77 -7.40
N GLU A 989 -27.53 -38.04 -6.29
CA GLU A 989 -27.62 -36.57 -6.24
C GLU A 989 -26.48 -35.87 -7.00
N PHE A 990 -25.23 -36.29 -6.77
CA PHE A 990 -24.09 -35.76 -7.52
C PHE A 990 -24.17 -36.10 -9.01
N ARG A 991 -24.62 -37.32 -9.34
CA ARG A 991 -24.83 -37.76 -10.72
C ARG A 991 -25.87 -36.91 -11.45
N ASP A 992 -26.99 -36.61 -10.82
CA ASP A 992 -28.08 -35.83 -11.43
C ASP A 992 -27.67 -34.37 -11.64
N HIS A 993 -26.93 -33.76 -10.71
CA HIS A 993 -26.59 -32.34 -10.76
C HIS A 993 -25.33 -32.01 -11.57
N PHE A 994 -24.29 -32.86 -11.54
CA PHE A 994 -23.13 -32.73 -12.43
C PHE A 994 -23.30 -33.49 -13.75
N ASN A 995 -24.37 -34.28 -13.90
CA ASN A 995 -24.69 -35.09 -15.09
C ASN A 995 -23.48 -35.95 -15.52
N VAL A 996 -23.18 -36.94 -14.65
CA VAL A 996 -22.02 -37.83 -14.71
C VAL A 996 -22.46 -39.28 -14.95
N THR A 997 -22.26 -39.76 -16.18
CA THR A 997 -22.76 -41.06 -16.68
C THR A 997 -21.79 -42.24 -16.47
N GLY A 998 -20.81 -42.10 -15.57
CA GLY A 998 -19.80 -43.14 -15.25
C GLY A 998 -19.67 -43.38 -13.75
N HIS A 999 -18.86 -44.36 -13.37
CA HIS A 999 -18.54 -44.69 -11.96
C HIS A 999 -17.22 -44.05 -11.52
N SER A 1000 -16.94 -44.04 -10.20
CA SER A 1000 -15.63 -43.64 -9.68
C SER A 1000 -14.52 -44.62 -10.13
N PRO A 1001 -13.27 -44.15 -10.35
CA PRO A 1001 -12.16 -44.97 -10.85
C PRO A 1001 -11.90 -46.24 -10.03
N CYS A 1002 -11.88 -46.12 -8.70
CA CYS A 1002 -11.55 -47.21 -7.79
C CYS A 1002 -12.71 -48.21 -7.66
N TYR A 1003 -13.96 -47.73 -7.60
CA TYR A 1003 -15.14 -48.59 -7.68
C TYR A 1003 -15.15 -49.39 -8.99
N THR A 1004 -14.84 -48.76 -10.12
CA THR A 1004 -14.74 -49.42 -11.44
C THR A 1004 -13.71 -50.55 -11.41
N LEU A 1005 -12.54 -50.32 -10.81
CA LEU A 1005 -11.50 -51.35 -10.67
C LEU A 1005 -11.94 -52.50 -9.77
N LEU A 1006 -12.58 -52.22 -8.63
CA LEU A 1006 -13.12 -53.24 -7.73
C LEU A 1006 -14.17 -54.11 -8.43
N GLN A 1007 -15.09 -53.51 -9.20
CA GLN A 1007 -16.06 -54.26 -9.99
C GLN A 1007 -15.38 -55.11 -11.08
N HIS A 1008 -14.28 -54.66 -11.67
CA HIS A 1008 -13.51 -55.46 -12.62
C HIS A 1008 -12.73 -56.61 -11.95
N ILE A 1009 -12.25 -56.44 -10.72
CA ILE A 1009 -11.57 -57.48 -9.94
C ILE A 1009 -12.58 -58.52 -9.44
N ARG A 1010 -13.69 -58.09 -8.82
CA ARG A 1010 -14.79 -58.94 -8.34
C ARG A 1010 -15.38 -59.79 -9.47
N ASN A 1011 -15.50 -59.23 -10.68
CA ASN A 1011 -16.00 -59.93 -11.87
C ASN A 1011 -14.90 -60.61 -12.71
N GLY A 1012 -13.69 -60.81 -12.18
CA GLY A 1012 -12.60 -61.56 -12.82
C GLY A 1012 -11.98 -60.93 -14.08
N ARG A 1013 -12.40 -59.73 -14.49
CA ARG A 1013 -11.87 -59.01 -15.66
C ARG A 1013 -10.48 -58.41 -15.44
N LYS A 1014 -10.07 -58.26 -14.18
CA LYS A 1014 -8.71 -57.88 -13.77
C LYS A 1014 -8.25 -58.76 -12.61
N VAL A 1015 -6.95 -59.07 -12.58
CA VAL A 1015 -6.34 -59.94 -11.57
C VAL A 1015 -5.13 -59.24 -10.97
N ILE A 1016 -5.02 -59.30 -9.63
CA ILE A 1016 -3.80 -58.90 -8.92
C ILE A 1016 -2.81 -60.07 -8.97
N GLY A 1017 -1.68 -59.88 -9.64
CA GLY A 1017 -0.66 -60.91 -9.84
C GLY A 1017 0.58 -60.79 -8.95
N ILE A 1018 0.64 -59.79 -8.08
CA ILE A 1018 1.70 -59.71 -7.05
C ILE A 1018 1.43 -60.78 -5.97
N PRO A 1019 2.32 -61.75 -5.74
CA PRO A 1019 2.15 -62.75 -4.69
C PRO A 1019 2.35 -62.12 -3.30
N PHE A 1020 1.63 -62.62 -2.30
CA PHE A 1020 1.72 -62.16 -0.90
C PHE A 1020 1.46 -60.65 -0.70
N TRP A 1021 0.74 -60.00 -1.62
CA TRP A 1021 0.55 -58.55 -1.58
C TRP A 1021 -0.13 -58.04 -0.31
N ARG A 1022 -1.06 -58.83 0.28
CA ARG A 1022 -1.70 -58.48 1.57
C ARG A 1022 -0.68 -58.45 2.71
N ASP A 1023 0.29 -59.36 2.71
CA ASP A 1023 1.39 -59.41 3.68
C ASP A 1023 2.43 -58.30 3.46
N ILE A 1024 2.51 -57.75 2.25
CA ILE A 1024 3.31 -56.55 1.94
C ILE A 1024 2.61 -55.32 2.49
N VAL A 1025 1.33 -55.10 2.17
CA VAL A 1025 0.58 -53.92 2.63
C VAL A 1025 0.44 -53.92 4.16
N ALA A 1026 0.09 -55.05 4.77
CA ALA A 1026 -0.16 -55.15 6.22
C ALA A 1026 1.07 -54.86 7.10
N LYS A 1027 2.29 -54.83 6.55
CA LYS A 1027 3.51 -54.39 7.25
C LYS A 1027 3.59 -52.88 7.45
N PHE A 1028 2.95 -52.10 6.57
CA PHE A 1028 2.95 -50.64 6.59
C PHE A 1028 1.59 -50.08 7.02
N ILE A 1029 0.51 -50.66 6.48
CA ILE A 1029 -0.88 -50.25 6.72
C ILE A 1029 -1.65 -51.50 7.18
N PRO A 1030 -1.64 -51.81 8.50
CA PRO A 1030 -2.36 -52.95 9.04
C PRO A 1030 -3.88 -52.72 9.02
N CYS A 1031 -4.65 -53.78 8.76
CA CYS A 1031 -6.10 -53.72 8.83
C CYS A 1031 -6.58 -53.60 10.30
N PRO A 1032 -7.56 -52.72 10.61
CA PRO A 1032 -8.13 -52.60 11.96
C PRO A 1032 -8.68 -53.92 12.50
N SER A 1033 -8.64 -54.10 13.81
CA SER A 1033 -9.09 -55.36 14.41
C SER A 1033 -10.61 -55.55 14.28
N VAL A 1034 -11.05 -56.79 14.07
CA VAL A 1034 -12.43 -57.15 13.67
C VAL A 1034 -13.52 -56.68 14.66
N LYS A 1035 -13.16 -56.26 15.88
CA LYS A 1035 -14.09 -55.70 16.86
C LYS A 1035 -14.67 -54.32 16.47
N GLU A 1036 -13.95 -53.51 15.70
CA GLU A 1036 -14.32 -52.10 15.46
C GLU A 1036 -15.19 -51.89 14.20
N VAL A 1037 -15.34 -52.92 13.36
CA VAL A 1037 -15.90 -52.79 11.99
C VAL A 1037 -17.41 -53.10 11.92
N ARG A 1038 -18.07 -53.45 13.05
CA ARG A 1038 -19.43 -54.04 13.05
C ARG A 1038 -20.60 -53.15 13.51
N GLU A 1039 -20.36 -51.89 13.86
CA GLU A 1039 -21.43 -50.96 14.29
C GLU A 1039 -21.91 -49.99 13.19
N ALA A 1040 -21.60 -50.27 11.91
CA ALA A 1040 -22.19 -49.57 10.78
C ALA A 1040 -23.62 -50.11 10.48
N PRO A 1041 -24.65 -49.25 10.31
CA PRO A 1041 -26.00 -49.69 10.02
C PRO A 1041 -26.15 -50.23 8.60
N LYS A 1042 -26.73 -51.42 8.45
CA LYS A 1042 -26.98 -52.04 7.14
C LYS A 1042 -28.07 -51.30 6.36
N SER A 1043 -27.72 -50.73 5.20
CA SER A 1043 -28.70 -50.23 4.22
C SER A 1043 -28.81 -51.15 3.00
N THR A 1044 -30.02 -51.68 2.78
CA THR A 1044 -30.50 -52.36 1.55
C THR A 1044 -29.81 -53.67 1.11
N GLN A 1045 -30.59 -54.52 0.44
CA GLN A 1045 -30.19 -55.88 0.03
C GLN A 1045 -29.57 -55.87 -1.38
N PRO A 1046 -28.60 -56.74 -1.68
CA PRO A 1046 -28.26 -57.07 -3.06
C PRO A 1046 -29.38 -57.96 -3.67
N PRO A 1047 -29.66 -57.86 -4.99
CA PRO A 1047 -30.50 -58.82 -5.68
C PRO A 1047 -29.83 -60.20 -5.71
N LYS A 1048 -30.63 -61.27 -5.73
CA LYS A 1048 -30.13 -62.65 -5.82
C LYS A 1048 -29.60 -62.95 -7.23
N SER A 1049 -28.43 -63.57 -7.31
CA SER A 1049 -28.00 -64.39 -8.45
C SER A 1049 -27.08 -65.51 -7.97
N ASP A 1050 -27.23 -66.70 -8.55
CA ASP A 1050 -26.59 -67.92 -8.05
C ASP A 1050 -25.15 -68.10 -8.52
N ALA A 1051 -24.24 -68.34 -7.56
CA ALA A 1051 -22.89 -68.85 -7.82
C ALA A 1051 -22.49 -69.83 -6.70
N LYS A 1052 -22.12 -71.06 -7.07
CA LYS A 1052 -21.68 -72.09 -6.11
C LYS A 1052 -20.21 -71.88 -5.70
N PRO A 1053 -19.82 -72.16 -4.44
CA PRO A 1053 -18.43 -72.14 -4.03
C PRO A 1053 -17.65 -73.29 -4.68
N TYR A 1054 -16.37 -73.05 -4.96
CA TYR A 1054 -15.44 -74.08 -5.46
C TYR A 1054 -14.42 -74.43 -4.38
N GLU A 1055 -14.38 -75.68 -3.95
CA GLU A 1055 -13.38 -76.19 -3.03
C GLU A 1055 -12.14 -76.67 -3.80
N ASN A 1056 -10.95 -76.22 -3.39
CA ASN A 1056 -9.73 -77.02 -3.51
C ASN A 1056 -8.60 -76.44 -2.65
N ARG A 1057 -8.33 -77.04 -1.48
CA ARG A 1057 -7.40 -76.47 -0.47
C ARG A 1057 -6.09 -77.23 -0.27
N ASN A 1058 -5.93 -78.40 -0.89
CA ASN A 1058 -4.89 -79.36 -0.49
C ASN A 1058 -3.64 -79.39 -1.39
N ALA A 1059 -3.69 -78.86 -2.62
CA ALA A 1059 -2.54 -78.87 -3.54
C ALA A 1059 -1.45 -77.80 -3.24
N ALA A 1060 -1.78 -76.73 -2.51
CA ALA A 1060 -0.88 -75.60 -2.31
C ALA A 1060 0.23 -75.84 -1.25
N ASN A 1061 -0.05 -76.68 -0.25
CA ASN A 1061 0.82 -76.81 0.94
C ASN A 1061 2.16 -77.50 0.64
N GLU A 1062 2.19 -78.41 -0.34
CA GLU A 1062 3.41 -79.17 -0.67
C GLU A 1062 4.43 -78.32 -1.47
N TRP A 1063 3.96 -77.37 -2.27
CA TRP A 1063 4.83 -76.43 -3.00
C TRP A 1063 5.47 -75.38 -2.07
N LEU A 1064 4.74 -74.95 -1.03
CA LEU A 1064 5.19 -73.93 -0.07
C LEU A 1064 6.41 -74.38 0.76
N LEU A 1065 6.58 -75.67 1.03
CA LEU A 1065 7.70 -76.18 1.82
C LEU A 1065 9.05 -76.08 1.10
N LYS A 1066 9.12 -76.30 -0.22
CA LYS A 1066 10.39 -76.33 -0.96
C LYS A 1066 11.03 -74.97 -1.23
N ARG A 1067 10.30 -73.85 -1.11
CA ARG A 1067 10.87 -72.48 -1.25
C ARG A 1067 11.23 -71.79 0.06
N ARG A 1068 10.86 -72.35 1.22
CA ARG A 1068 11.04 -71.72 2.54
C ARG A 1068 12.50 -71.39 2.89
N ASN A 1069 13.46 -72.12 2.34
CA ASN A 1069 14.89 -71.93 2.63
C ASN A 1069 15.59 -70.91 1.70
N GLY A 1070 14.90 -70.36 0.68
CA GLY A 1070 15.52 -69.50 -0.34
C GLY A 1070 15.34 -67.99 -0.14
N LEU A 1071 14.41 -67.54 0.71
CA LEU A 1071 14.06 -66.11 0.86
C LEU A 1071 14.60 -65.44 2.15
N PHE A 1072 15.22 -66.19 3.06
CA PHE A 1072 15.55 -65.69 4.41
C PHE A 1072 16.85 -64.88 4.53
N SER A 1073 17.63 -64.73 3.45
CA SER A 1073 18.92 -64.01 3.46
C SER A 1073 18.87 -62.58 2.90
N VAL A 1074 17.79 -62.17 2.23
CA VAL A 1074 17.75 -60.91 1.45
C VAL A 1074 17.12 -59.74 2.23
N TYR A 1075 16.42 -59.99 3.34
CA TYR A 1075 15.78 -58.97 4.18
C TYR A 1075 16.57 -58.67 5.47
N ARG A 1076 17.92 -58.62 5.38
CA ARG A 1076 18.79 -58.24 6.51
C ARG A 1076 20.09 -57.55 6.08
N ALA A 1077 20.00 -56.74 5.03
CA ALA A 1077 20.96 -55.72 4.61
C ALA A 1077 20.16 -54.43 4.35
#